data_AF-A0A964RJS6-F1
#
_entry.id   AF-A0A964RJS6-F1
#
_cell.length_a   1.000
_cell.length_b   1.000
_cell.length_c   1.000
_cell.angle_alpha   90.00
_cell.angle_beta   90.00
_cell.angle_gamma   90.00
#
_symmetry.space_group_name_H-M   'P 1'
#
loop_
_entity.id
_entity.type
_entity.pdbx_description
1 polymer ?
#
loop_
_entity_poly.entity_id
_entity_poly.type
_entity_poly.pdbx_seq_one_letter_code
_entity_poly.pdbx_strand_id
1 'polypeptide(L)'
;MSENIINESMLDMYIFETTQLIEQLEQLVINGEKENGFTDSINEIFRIMHTVKGSSAMMLFNNIAEISHSVEDLFYYLRENRPTGVDNNILSDIVLDAIDFIKNEVSKIQEGKTSDGDAANRINEIKEFLNELKKENEISTAVEMNNAEPQKFFITSGKVREEDHKNKYKANISFVDGCGMENIRCFGILHKLSEIAEVISSTPENIIDDDEKASEEIRQNGFEVKFSSNLDVDMIKSIINETVFLSRLDISVLDEENDCIENKNIIEKVEINEVFKSNEKEKDTIVKENKGERTASHQGQGFISLSVSKADRLMDLIGELVIAESMVTQNPDLAGLELDNFQKSARQLRKIITEMQDTVMSVRMVPLSATFQKMNRIVRDMSKKMNKEVKLTIIGKETEVDKNIIEHISDPLMHLVRNSIDHGIETSLERVDKGKQPIGNLILEAKNAGSDVLVVVKDDGKGLDERKILERARENGLLNKHENEMTKKEIFNLIFSPGFSTKDAVSEYSGRGVGMDVVMKNIEKIGGAISIDSVEDFGSTMTIKIPLTLAIIDGMNVRVGDSRYTLPTSSIKEFFRPKESDIIRDPDNNEIIMVRGHCYPILRLNEHFGVRTSVTNLSDGILIMVEQDERKLCILIDELLGQQQVVVKALPSFIRDIRNSKDLAGCTLLGDGNISLIIDITGLIAKL
;
A
#
# COMPACT_ATOMS: atom_id res chain seq x y z
N MET A 1 13.48 24.01 20.92
CA MET A 1 12.65 23.78 19.72
C MET A 1 13.39 22.94 18.67
N SER A 2 14.72 23.06 18.53
CA SER A 2 15.53 22.23 17.62
C SER A 2 15.64 20.75 18.03
N GLU A 3 15.80 20.44 19.33
CA GLU A 3 15.91 19.03 19.79
C GLU A 3 14.65 18.19 19.55
N ASN A 4 13.45 18.77 19.69
CA ASN A 4 12.20 18.04 19.42
C ASN A 4 12.03 17.72 17.93
N ILE A 5 12.44 18.63 17.03
CA ILE A 5 12.38 18.41 15.58
C ILE A 5 13.38 17.33 15.14
N ILE A 6 14.54 17.29 15.79
CA ILE A 6 15.58 16.28 15.53
C ILE A 6 15.12 14.89 16.00
N ASN A 7 14.50 14.79 17.18
CA ASN A 7 13.93 13.52 17.66
C ASN A 7 12.74 13.04 16.82
N GLU A 8 11.86 13.94 16.38
CA GLU A 8 10.76 13.59 15.46
C GLU A 8 11.31 13.09 14.11
N SER A 9 12.30 13.77 13.52
CA SER A 9 12.91 13.34 12.26
C SER A 9 13.63 11.99 12.38
N MET A 10 14.28 11.72 13.53
CA MET A 10 14.95 10.44 13.76
C MET A 10 13.95 9.31 13.98
N LEU A 11 12.86 9.59 14.70
CA LEU A 11 11.79 8.63 14.93
C LEU A 11 11.09 8.25 13.63
N ASP A 12 10.77 9.22 12.77
CA ASP A 12 10.16 8.98 11.47
C ASP A 12 11.03 8.11 10.58
N MET A 13 12.35 8.35 10.58
CA MET A 13 13.32 7.54 9.84
C MET A 13 13.39 6.12 10.41
N TYR A 14 13.45 5.96 11.73
CA TYR A 14 13.45 4.66 12.39
C TYR A 14 12.18 3.85 12.08
N ILE A 15 11.00 4.47 12.16
CA ILE A 15 9.72 3.81 11.85
C ILE A 15 9.73 3.35 10.40
N PHE A 16 10.15 4.22 9.47
CA PHE A 16 10.21 3.90 8.06
C PHE A 16 11.15 2.73 7.76
N GLU A 17 12.41 2.82 8.23
CA GLU A 17 13.43 1.78 8.02
C GLU A 17 13.03 0.45 8.65
N THR A 18 12.59 0.46 9.91
CA THR A 18 12.18 -0.75 10.63
C THR A 18 10.99 -1.42 9.95
N THR A 19 10.01 -0.64 9.48
CA THR A 19 8.85 -1.18 8.76
C THR A 19 9.29 -1.89 7.47
N GLN A 20 10.19 -1.29 6.69
CA GLN A 20 10.70 -1.90 5.45
C GLN A 20 11.50 -3.17 5.71
N LEU A 21 12.40 -3.15 6.69
CA LEU A 21 13.22 -4.29 7.08
C LEU A 21 12.35 -5.47 7.54
N ILE A 22 11.33 -5.19 8.33
CA ILE A 22 10.41 -6.21 8.85
C ILE A 22 9.50 -6.79 7.74
N GLU A 23 9.08 -5.98 6.77
CA GLU A 23 8.38 -6.47 5.58
C GLU A 23 9.26 -7.39 4.71
N GLN A 24 10.51 -7.00 4.48
CA GLN A 24 11.49 -7.83 3.76
C GLN A 24 11.73 -9.14 4.49
N LEU A 25 11.89 -9.10 5.81
CA LEU A 25 12.10 -10.27 6.64
C LEU A 25 10.94 -11.25 6.56
N GLU A 26 9.71 -10.77 6.64
CA GLU A 26 8.50 -11.59 6.52
C GLU A 26 8.45 -12.33 5.17
N GLN A 27 8.85 -11.68 4.08
CA GLN A 27 8.93 -12.31 2.76
C GLN A 27 9.98 -13.43 2.72
N LEU A 28 11.16 -13.19 3.27
CA LEU A 28 12.23 -14.20 3.33
C LEU A 28 11.78 -15.43 4.12
N VAL A 29 11.07 -15.23 5.24
CA VAL A 29 10.58 -16.32 6.08
C VAL A 29 9.51 -17.14 5.35
N ILE A 30 8.56 -16.49 4.68
CA ILE A 30 7.50 -17.17 3.92
C ILE A 30 8.06 -17.94 2.72
N ASN A 31 9.06 -17.37 2.02
CA ASN A 31 9.68 -18.03 0.87
C ASN A 31 10.55 -19.22 1.30
N GLY A 32 11.32 -19.08 2.38
CA GLY A 32 12.15 -20.16 2.93
C GLY A 32 11.35 -21.39 3.37
N GLU A 33 10.11 -21.19 3.86
CA GLU A 33 9.20 -22.31 4.16
C GLU A 33 8.78 -23.05 2.89
N LYS A 34 8.45 -22.34 1.80
CA LYS A 34 8.02 -22.95 0.52
C LYS A 34 9.13 -23.76 -0.15
N GLU A 35 10.39 -23.35 0.01
CA GLU A 35 11.55 -24.00 -0.60
C GLU A 35 12.19 -25.09 0.29
N ASN A 36 11.58 -25.42 1.44
CA ASN A 36 12.06 -26.43 2.38
C ASN A 36 13.51 -26.18 2.88
N GLY A 37 13.93 -24.91 2.95
CA GLY A 37 15.25 -24.57 3.46
C GLY A 37 15.52 -23.08 3.47
N PHE A 38 16.16 -22.61 4.55
CA PHE A 38 16.58 -21.22 4.70
C PHE A 38 18.03 -20.97 4.27
N THR A 39 18.69 -21.92 3.59
CA THR A 39 20.15 -21.88 3.35
C THR A 39 20.65 -20.59 2.70
N ASP A 40 19.88 -20.02 1.78
CA ASP A 40 20.24 -18.78 1.10
C ASP A 40 19.73 -17.53 1.86
N SER A 41 18.60 -17.66 2.58
CA SER A 41 17.95 -16.56 3.31
C SER A 41 18.50 -16.30 4.72
N ILE A 42 19.19 -17.27 5.36
CA ILE A 42 19.71 -17.14 6.74
C ILE A 42 20.59 -15.90 6.91
N ASN A 43 21.49 -15.63 5.96
CA ASN A 43 22.43 -14.51 6.06
C ASN A 43 21.70 -13.15 5.98
N GLU A 44 20.66 -13.07 5.17
CA GLU A 44 19.87 -11.86 4.98
C GLU A 44 18.98 -11.61 6.21
N ILE A 45 18.33 -12.66 6.72
CA ILE A 45 17.54 -12.62 7.96
C ILE A 45 18.40 -12.15 9.15
N PHE A 46 19.61 -12.72 9.30
CA PHE A 46 20.56 -12.33 10.35
C PHE A 46 20.94 -10.85 10.25
N ARG A 47 21.25 -10.35 9.05
CA ARG A 47 21.60 -8.94 8.84
C ARG A 47 20.44 -8.01 9.18
N ILE A 48 19.23 -8.34 8.73
CA ILE A 48 18.03 -7.54 9.02
C ILE A 48 17.82 -7.45 10.53
N MET A 49 17.86 -8.59 11.25
CA MET A 49 17.66 -8.60 12.70
C MET A 49 18.77 -7.87 13.46
N HIS A 50 20.02 -7.95 12.99
CA HIS A 50 21.12 -7.19 13.55
C HIS A 50 20.91 -5.67 13.41
N THR A 51 20.46 -5.21 12.24
CA THR A 51 20.13 -3.78 12.01
C THR A 51 18.96 -3.34 12.89
N VAL A 52 17.87 -4.11 12.95
CA VAL A 52 16.70 -3.79 13.78
C VAL A 52 17.06 -3.75 15.27
N LYS A 53 17.91 -4.67 15.76
CA LYS A 53 18.44 -4.63 17.13
C LYS A 53 19.20 -3.33 17.40
N GLY A 54 20.12 -2.96 16.51
CA GLY A 54 20.93 -1.75 16.67
C GLY A 54 20.10 -0.46 16.65
N SER A 55 19.18 -0.34 15.68
CA SER A 55 18.31 0.83 15.55
C SER A 55 17.32 0.95 16.72
N SER A 56 16.77 -0.18 17.19
CA SER A 56 15.85 -0.20 18.34
C SER A 56 16.54 0.14 19.66
N ALA A 57 17.78 -0.33 19.86
CA ALA A 57 18.59 0.01 21.03
C ALA A 57 18.96 1.50 21.06
N MET A 58 19.27 2.10 19.90
CA MET A 58 19.53 3.54 19.76
C MET A 58 18.30 4.38 20.15
N MET A 59 17.09 3.92 19.83
CA MET A 59 15.84 4.58 20.19
C MET A 59 15.30 4.21 21.58
N LEU A 60 16.03 3.41 22.35
CA LEU A 60 15.65 2.90 23.69
C LEU A 60 14.37 2.04 23.70
N PHE A 61 14.02 1.42 22.56
CA PHE A 61 12.93 0.46 22.46
C PHE A 61 13.41 -0.94 22.88
N ASN A 62 13.63 -1.13 24.17
CA ASN A 62 14.26 -2.33 24.73
C ASN A 62 13.55 -3.63 24.35
N ASN A 63 12.21 -3.67 24.39
CA ASN A 63 11.46 -4.89 24.07
C ASN A 63 11.65 -5.32 22.60
N ILE A 64 11.78 -4.37 21.67
CA ILE A 64 12.06 -4.64 20.26
C ILE A 64 13.52 -5.09 20.09
N ALA A 65 14.46 -4.48 20.81
CA ALA A 65 15.87 -4.87 20.77
C ALA A 65 16.08 -6.30 21.32
N GLU A 66 15.44 -6.66 22.44
CA GLU A 66 15.58 -7.97 23.07
C GLU A 66 15.00 -9.11 22.23
N ILE A 67 13.82 -8.91 21.62
CA ILE A 67 13.23 -9.92 20.74
C ILE A 67 14.04 -10.07 19.45
N SER A 68 14.54 -8.97 18.88
CA SER A 68 15.39 -9.00 17.67
C SER A 68 16.71 -9.72 17.94
N HIS A 69 17.31 -9.51 19.11
CA HIS A 69 18.51 -10.23 19.55
C HIS A 69 18.24 -11.74 19.69
N SER A 70 17.09 -12.13 20.25
CA SER A 70 16.74 -13.55 20.41
C SER A 70 16.56 -14.26 19.06
N VAL A 71 15.98 -13.56 18.06
CA VAL A 71 15.87 -14.08 16.69
C VAL A 71 17.24 -14.10 15.99
N GLU A 72 18.07 -13.07 16.18
CA GLU A 72 19.45 -13.03 15.68
C GLU A 72 20.27 -14.23 16.17
N ASP A 73 20.18 -14.56 17.47
CA ASP A 73 20.86 -15.71 18.07
C ASP A 73 20.40 -17.05 17.47
N LEU A 74 19.10 -17.19 17.19
CA LEU A 74 18.53 -18.37 16.54
C LEU A 74 19.11 -18.56 15.13
N PHE A 75 19.13 -17.50 14.32
CA PHE A 75 19.68 -17.57 12.97
C PHE A 75 21.20 -17.65 12.94
N TYR A 76 21.90 -17.10 13.95
CA TYR A 76 23.33 -17.33 14.15
C TYR A 76 23.62 -18.82 14.36
N TYR A 77 22.86 -19.49 15.24
CA TYR A 77 23.03 -20.92 15.48
C TYR A 77 22.78 -21.76 14.23
N LEU A 78 21.71 -21.44 13.48
CA LEU A 78 21.38 -22.12 12.22
C LEU A 78 22.45 -21.91 11.14
N ARG A 79 23.08 -20.72 11.10
CA ARG A 79 24.17 -20.39 10.18
C ARG A 79 25.42 -21.21 10.44
N GLU A 80 25.86 -21.28 11.70
CA GLU A 80 27.13 -21.92 12.08
C GLU A 80 27.02 -23.46 12.10
N ASN A 81 25.92 -24.01 12.65
CA ASN A 81 25.84 -25.44 12.94
C ASN A 81 25.09 -26.26 11.88
N ARG A 82 24.35 -25.61 10.97
CA ARG A 82 23.52 -26.25 9.92
C ARG A 82 22.86 -27.58 10.36
N PRO A 83 22.06 -27.57 11.45
CA PRO A 83 21.44 -28.80 11.96
C PRO A 83 20.62 -29.52 10.89
N THR A 84 20.82 -30.83 10.73
CA THR A 84 20.00 -31.67 9.87
C THR A 84 18.78 -32.15 10.64
N GLY A 85 17.59 -31.61 10.32
CA GLY A 85 16.33 -32.02 10.97
C GLY A 85 15.44 -30.88 11.49
N VAL A 86 15.79 -29.61 11.24
CA VAL A 86 14.95 -28.47 11.65
C VAL A 86 13.57 -28.56 10.99
N ASP A 87 12.52 -28.55 11.80
CA ASP A 87 11.17 -28.34 11.29
C ASP A 87 11.02 -26.88 10.84
N ASN A 88 11.17 -26.67 9.52
CA ASN A 88 11.07 -25.35 8.90
C ASN A 88 9.71 -24.68 9.14
N ASN A 89 8.64 -25.44 9.42
CA ASN A 89 7.34 -24.86 9.74
C ASN A 89 7.34 -24.22 11.12
N ILE A 90 7.85 -24.93 12.13
CA ILE A 90 7.94 -24.44 13.52
C ILE A 90 8.86 -23.22 13.58
N LEU A 91 10.03 -23.31 12.94
CA LEU A 91 10.97 -22.19 12.84
C LEU A 91 10.30 -20.96 12.20
N SER A 92 9.59 -21.14 11.09
CA SER A 92 8.89 -20.03 10.45
C SER A 92 7.83 -19.40 11.34
N ASP A 93 7.05 -20.22 12.06
CA ASP A 93 5.95 -19.73 12.90
C ASP A 93 6.49 -18.91 14.10
N ILE A 94 7.58 -19.36 14.73
CA ILE A 94 8.26 -18.63 15.81
C ILE A 94 8.77 -17.27 15.31
N VAL A 95 9.37 -17.23 14.12
CA VAL A 95 9.93 -15.99 13.57
C VAL A 95 8.83 -15.03 13.11
N LEU A 96 7.75 -15.53 12.52
CA LEU A 96 6.58 -14.72 12.17
C LEU A 96 5.89 -14.14 13.41
N ASP A 97 5.82 -14.88 14.51
CA ASP A 97 5.27 -14.38 15.77
C ASP A 97 6.17 -13.28 16.38
N ALA A 98 7.49 -13.39 16.26
CA ALA A 98 8.41 -12.32 16.63
C ALA A 98 8.23 -11.07 15.75
N ILE A 99 8.09 -11.25 14.44
CA ILE A 99 7.81 -10.17 13.48
C ILE A 99 6.51 -9.43 13.83
N ASP A 100 5.45 -10.16 14.18
CA ASP A 100 4.17 -9.56 14.57
C ASP A 100 4.28 -8.68 15.81
N PHE A 101 5.04 -9.14 16.79
CA PHE A 101 5.30 -8.34 17.98
C PHE A 101 6.00 -7.03 17.62
N ILE A 102 7.06 -7.09 16.81
CA ILE A 102 7.79 -5.90 16.36
C ILE A 102 6.86 -4.96 15.58
N LYS A 103 6.06 -5.47 14.62
CA LYS A 103 5.10 -4.65 13.85
C LYS A 103 4.07 -3.97 14.75
N ASN A 104 3.54 -4.67 15.74
CA ASN A 104 2.55 -4.11 16.66
C ASN A 104 3.16 -2.99 17.51
N GLU A 105 4.37 -3.18 18.02
CA GLU A 105 5.06 -2.14 18.80
C GLU A 105 5.44 -0.93 17.93
N VAL A 106 5.93 -1.14 16.71
CA VAL A 106 6.20 -0.04 15.75
C VAL A 106 4.92 0.72 15.39
N SER A 107 3.79 0.01 15.22
CA SER A 107 2.50 0.65 14.94
C SER A 107 2.01 1.50 16.12
N LYS A 108 2.20 1.04 17.36
CA LYS A 108 1.90 1.84 18.57
C LYS A 108 2.74 3.12 18.61
N ILE A 109 4.03 3.00 18.29
CA ILE A 109 4.96 4.14 18.24
C ILE A 109 4.50 5.14 17.17
N GLN A 110 4.07 4.67 15.99
CA GLN A 110 3.54 5.50 14.91
C GLN A 110 2.25 6.24 15.30
N GLU A 111 1.40 5.62 16.13
CA GLU A 111 0.19 6.25 16.69
C GLU A 111 0.48 7.20 17.87
N GLY A 112 1.74 7.38 18.26
CA GLY A 112 2.14 8.21 19.41
C GLY A 112 1.83 7.57 20.77
N LYS A 113 1.58 6.26 20.81
CA LYS A 113 1.36 5.48 22.05
C LYS A 113 2.69 4.91 22.57
N THR A 114 2.75 4.63 23.86
CA THR A 114 3.92 3.98 24.47
C THR A 114 4.03 2.52 24.01
N SER A 115 5.23 2.11 23.59
CA SER A 115 5.58 0.70 23.34
C SER A 115 5.72 -0.03 24.68
N ASP A 116 4.66 -0.71 25.11
CA ASP A 116 4.53 -1.38 26.40
C ASP A 116 4.33 -2.91 26.29
N GLY A 117 4.46 -3.47 25.08
CA GLY A 117 4.26 -4.90 24.88
C GLY A 117 5.29 -5.75 25.63
N ASP A 118 4.84 -6.82 26.29
CA ASP A 118 5.72 -7.77 26.96
C ASP A 118 6.25 -8.82 25.97
N ALA A 119 7.55 -8.81 25.71
CA ALA A 119 8.24 -9.75 24.83
C ALA A 119 8.64 -11.06 25.54
N ALA A 120 8.55 -11.14 26.88
CA ALA A 120 9.18 -12.20 27.66
C ALA A 120 8.70 -13.61 27.28
N ASN A 121 7.40 -13.80 27.06
CA ASN A 121 6.84 -15.10 26.66
C ASN A 121 7.40 -15.58 25.31
N ARG A 122 7.45 -14.69 24.32
CA ARG A 122 7.95 -14.99 22.97
C ARG A 122 9.44 -15.26 22.98
N ILE A 123 10.20 -14.47 23.74
CA ILE A 123 11.64 -14.68 23.95
C ILE A 123 11.91 -16.05 24.59
N ASN A 124 11.08 -16.48 25.55
CA ASN A 124 11.21 -17.79 26.16
C ASN A 124 10.94 -18.91 25.16
N GLU A 125 9.89 -18.82 24.34
CA GLU A 125 9.60 -19.79 23.27
C GLU A 125 10.76 -19.91 22.27
N ILE A 126 11.34 -18.77 21.84
CA ILE A 126 12.52 -18.76 20.96
C ILE A 126 13.71 -19.46 21.62
N LYS A 127 13.96 -19.18 22.90
CA LYS A 127 15.07 -19.79 23.65
C LYS A 127 14.86 -21.28 23.91
N GLU A 128 13.62 -21.71 24.19
CA GLU A 128 13.28 -23.11 24.35
C GLU A 128 13.54 -23.89 23.06
N PHE A 129 13.06 -23.38 21.92
CA PHE A 129 13.31 -23.98 20.61
C PHE A 129 14.80 -24.04 20.27
N LEU A 130 15.54 -22.96 20.54
CA LEU A 130 17.00 -22.91 20.36
C LEU A 130 17.72 -23.96 21.23
N ASN A 131 17.24 -24.20 22.45
CA ASN A 131 17.78 -25.23 23.34
C ASN A 131 17.43 -26.66 22.87
N GLU A 132 16.25 -26.88 22.29
CA GLU A 132 15.91 -28.17 21.67
C GLU A 132 16.83 -28.47 20.48
N LEU A 133 17.05 -27.50 19.60
CA LEU A 133 17.99 -27.63 18.49
C LEU A 133 19.42 -27.93 18.94
N LYS A 134 19.88 -27.30 20.03
CA LYS A 134 21.20 -27.60 20.62
C LYS A 134 21.27 -29.03 21.16
N LYS A 135 20.22 -29.53 21.81
CA LYS A 135 20.17 -30.90 22.37
C LYS A 135 20.15 -31.97 21.28
N GLU A 136 19.40 -31.78 20.20
CA GLU A 136 19.35 -32.75 19.08
C GLU A 136 20.69 -32.84 18.34
N ASN A 137 21.40 -31.72 18.22
CA ASN A 137 22.75 -31.70 17.65
C ASN A 137 23.81 -32.33 18.59
N GLU A 138 23.69 -32.17 19.91
CA GLU A 138 24.57 -32.84 20.90
C GLU A 138 24.43 -34.37 20.87
N ILE A 139 23.23 -34.89 20.61
CA ILE A 139 23.01 -36.34 20.46
C ILE A 139 23.64 -36.88 19.15
N SER A 140 23.69 -36.04 18.10
CA SER A 140 24.28 -36.40 16.80
C SER A 140 25.81 -36.24 16.76
N THR A 141 26.38 -35.40 17.63
CA THR A 141 27.83 -35.11 17.70
C THR A 141 28.60 -35.98 18.71
N ALA A 142 27.92 -36.82 19.48
CA ALA A 142 28.55 -37.69 20.49
C ALA A 142 29.40 -38.87 19.95
N VAL A 143 29.65 -38.95 18.63
CA VAL A 143 30.52 -40.00 18.04
C VAL A 143 31.94 -39.52 17.71
N GLU A 144 32.28 -38.23 17.80
CA GLU A 144 33.68 -37.79 17.63
C GLU A 144 34.11 -36.80 18.71
N MET A 145 34.73 -37.32 19.78
CA MET A 145 35.46 -36.51 20.77
C MET A 145 36.78 -35.99 20.18
N ASN A 146 37.14 -34.73 20.46
CA ASN A 146 38.22 -34.38 21.42
C ASN A 146 38.58 -32.88 21.43
N ASN A 147 38.66 -32.35 22.66
CA ASN A 147 39.50 -31.25 23.18
C ASN A 147 39.91 -30.07 22.28
N ALA A 148 39.42 -28.87 22.63
CA ALA A 148 40.16 -27.62 22.42
C ALA A 148 39.91 -26.64 23.59
N GLU A 149 41.00 -26.21 24.23
CA GLU A 149 41.09 -25.09 25.17
C GLU A 149 40.70 -23.75 24.51
N PRO A 150 40.37 -22.69 25.27
CA PRO A 150 40.00 -21.38 24.70
C PRO A 150 41.18 -20.78 23.92
N GLN A 151 41.06 -20.77 22.59
CA GLN A 151 42.03 -20.12 21.71
C GLN A 151 41.87 -18.60 21.81
N LYS A 152 42.96 -17.97 22.27
CA LYS A 152 43.25 -16.54 22.12
C LYS A 152 43.12 -16.15 20.65
N PHE A 153 42.41 -15.06 20.37
CA PHE A 153 42.39 -14.40 19.06
C PHE A 153 43.81 -14.03 18.64
N PHE A 154 44.40 -14.83 17.75
CA PHE A 154 45.35 -14.32 16.77
C PHE A 154 44.51 -13.93 15.56
N ILE A 155 44.41 -12.63 15.29
CA ILE A 155 44.03 -12.20 13.94
C ILE A 155 45.15 -12.68 13.03
N THR A 156 44.81 -13.65 12.20
CA THR A 156 45.67 -14.13 11.14
C THR A 156 45.80 -13.00 10.12
N SER A 157 47.01 -12.45 10.05
CA SER A 157 47.52 -11.76 8.86
C SER A 157 47.30 -12.71 7.69
N GLY A 158 46.38 -12.35 6.78
CA GLY A 158 45.76 -13.33 5.90
C GLY A 158 45.38 -12.84 4.52
N LYS A 159 46.28 -12.14 3.82
CA LYS A 159 46.76 -12.49 2.45
C LYS A 159 47.35 -11.27 1.75
N VAL A 160 48.66 -11.37 1.56
CA VAL A 160 49.47 -10.67 0.57
C VAL A 160 48.75 -10.60 -0.79
N ARG A 161 48.39 -9.39 -1.21
CA ARG A 161 48.55 -8.94 -2.59
C ARG A 161 49.73 -7.98 -2.56
N GLU A 162 50.86 -8.39 -3.11
CA GLU A 162 51.95 -7.46 -3.42
C GLU A 162 51.45 -6.51 -4.52
N GLU A 163 50.83 -5.41 -4.13
CA GLU A 163 50.80 -4.19 -4.91
C GLU A 163 51.56 -3.14 -4.09
N ASP A 164 52.71 -2.67 -4.61
CA ASP A 164 53.52 -1.63 -3.99
C ASP A 164 52.67 -0.37 -3.72
N HIS A 165 52.14 -0.26 -2.50
CA HIS A 165 51.41 0.92 -2.06
C HIS A 165 52.40 2.06 -1.81
N LYS A 166 52.41 3.06 -2.69
CA LYS A 166 53.44 4.11 -2.72
C LYS A 166 53.36 5.11 -1.57
N ASN A 167 52.18 5.33 -0.98
CA ASN A 167 51.97 6.41 -0.02
C ASN A 167 51.41 5.88 1.32
N LYS A 168 52.07 6.22 2.42
CA LYS A 168 51.61 5.97 3.79
C LYS A 168 50.94 7.23 4.34
N TYR A 169 49.76 7.09 4.91
CA TYR A 169 48.99 8.19 5.49
C TYR A 169 48.78 7.98 6.99
N LYS A 170 48.68 9.09 7.72
CA LYS A 170 48.26 9.15 9.11
C LYS A 170 47.03 10.05 9.21
N ALA A 171 45.92 9.52 9.71
CA ALA A 171 44.69 10.26 9.96
C ALA A 171 44.44 10.35 11.47
N ASN A 172 44.28 11.58 11.97
CA ASN A 172 43.83 11.88 13.32
C ASN A 172 42.38 12.38 13.26
N ILE A 173 41.50 11.69 13.97
CA ILE A 173 40.05 11.87 13.91
C ILE A 173 39.55 12.22 15.31
N SER A 174 38.76 13.28 15.42
CA SER A 174 38.09 13.68 16.65
C SER A 174 36.59 13.84 16.40
N PHE A 175 35.79 13.49 17.40
CA PHE A 175 34.32 13.60 17.36
C PHE A 175 33.84 14.80 18.18
N VAL A 176 32.59 15.20 17.98
CA VAL A 176 31.95 16.27 18.75
C VAL A 176 31.69 15.80 20.19
N ASP A 177 31.95 16.67 21.18
CA ASP A 177 31.73 16.36 22.60
C ASP A 177 30.27 15.95 22.87
N GLY A 178 30.09 14.81 23.54
CA GLY A 178 28.77 14.26 23.89
C GLY A 178 28.13 13.38 22.80
N CYS A 179 28.87 12.98 21.75
CA CYS A 179 28.28 12.22 20.64
C CYS A 179 27.94 10.76 20.97
N GLY A 180 28.59 10.16 21.97
CA GLY A 180 28.40 8.78 22.40
C GLY A 180 28.79 7.73 21.35
N MET A 181 29.18 6.53 21.80
CA MET A 181 29.61 5.40 20.95
C MET A 181 30.70 5.78 19.93
N GLU A 182 31.68 6.58 20.38
CA GLU A 182 32.85 7.01 19.60
C GLU A 182 33.63 5.79 19.06
N ASN A 183 33.67 4.71 19.83
CA ASN A 183 34.32 3.46 19.47
C ASN A 183 33.64 2.75 18.27
N ILE A 184 32.31 2.64 18.23
CA ILE A 184 31.57 2.03 17.12
C ILE A 184 31.80 2.82 15.82
N ARG A 185 31.92 4.15 15.93
CA ARG A 185 32.19 5.03 14.78
C ARG A 185 33.62 4.86 14.26
N CYS A 186 34.59 4.75 15.15
CA CYS A 186 35.97 4.39 14.79
C CYS A 186 36.02 3.03 14.08
N PHE A 187 35.23 2.05 14.54
CA PHE A 187 35.12 0.74 13.89
C PHE A 187 34.51 0.84 12.49
N GLY A 188 33.45 1.64 12.30
CA GLY A 188 32.87 1.90 10.98
C GLY A 188 33.87 2.56 10.01
N ILE A 189 34.72 3.47 10.52
CA ILE A 189 35.80 4.08 9.74
C ILE A 189 36.86 3.04 9.36
N LEU A 190 37.26 2.15 10.28
CA LEU A 190 38.20 1.07 9.98
C LEU A 190 37.67 0.09 8.93
N HIS A 191 36.39 -0.25 8.98
CA HIS A 191 35.77 -1.12 7.98
C HIS A 191 35.69 -0.44 6.61
N LYS A 192 35.38 0.86 6.55
CA LYS A 192 35.40 1.61 5.29
C LYS A 192 36.83 1.76 4.73
N LEU A 193 37.81 1.94 5.61
CA LEU A 193 39.22 2.03 5.21
C LEU A 193 39.76 0.68 4.77
N SER A 194 39.38 -0.45 5.37
CA SER A 194 39.86 -1.78 4.98
C SER A 194 39.41 -2.21 3.59
N GLU A 195 38.33 -1.64 3.06
CA GLU A 195 37.89 -1.87 1.68
C GLU A 195 38.75 -1.13 0.64
N ILE A 196 39.47 -0.08 1.04
CA ILE A 196 40.07 0.92 0.14
C ILE A 196 41.58 1.14 0.40
N ALA A 197 42.06 0.73 1.57
CA ALA A 197 43.42 0.94 2.06
C ALA A 197 43.87 -0.21 2.96
N GLU A 198 45.17 -0.47 2.99
CA GLU A 198 45.76 -1.42 3.94
C GLU A 198 46.01 -0.69 5.28
N VAL A 199 45.25 -1.03 6.31
CA VAL A 199 45.39 -0.43 7.65
C VAL A 199 46.61 -1.03 8.35
N ILE A 200 47.57 -0.19 8.70
CA ILE A 200 48.86 -0.57 9.31
C ILE A 200 48.73 -0.66 10.83
N SER A 201 48.08 0.33 11.45
CA SER A 201 47.86 0.35 12.91
C SER A 201 46.79 1.38 13.27
N SER A 202 45.95 1.08 14.28
CA SER A 202 45.04 2.04 14.90
C SER A 202 45.33 2.19 16.38
N THR A 203 45.14 3.39 16.92
CA THR A 203 45.26 3.67 18.36
C THR A 203 43.95 4.31 18.80
N PRO A 204 43.17 3.67 19.71
CA PRO A 204 43.42 2.38 20.40
C PRO A 204 43.35 1.14 19.48
N GLU A 205 44.04 0.05 19.85
CA GLU A 205 44.02 -1.23 19.11
C GLU A 205 42.75 -2.06 19.37
N ASN A 206 42.16 -1.96 20.58
CA ASN A 206 40.96 -2.69 20.98
C ASN A 206 39.76 -1.74 21.12
N ILE A 207 38.96 -1.64 20.07
CA ILE A 207 37.84 -0.68 19.99
C ILE A 207 36.51 -1.32 20.42
N ILE A 208 36.39 -2.65 20.36
CA ILE A 208 35.12 -3.38 20.53
C ILE A 208 35.02 -4.08 21.90
N ASP A 209 36.14 -4.44 22.53
CA ASP A 209 36.13 -5.32 23.71
C ASP A 209 35.90 -4.59 25.05
N ASP A 210 36.06 -3.25 25.12
CA ASP A 210 35.97 -2.49 26.38
C ASP A 210 35.34 -1.08 26.12
N ASP A 211 34.02 -1.06 25.88
CA ASP A 211 33.23 0.10 25.41
C ASP A 211 33.45 1.40 26.22
N GLU A 212 33.67 1.31 27.55
CA GLU A 212 33.86 2.48 28.41
C GLU A 212 35.26 3.09 28.31
N LYS A 213 36.32 2.26 28.37
CA LYS A 213 37.71 2.75 28.35
C LYS A 213 38.14 3.23 26.98
N ALA A 214 37.75 2.50 25.92
CA ALA A 214 38.05 2.88 24.55
C ALA A 214 37.38 4.21 24.18
N SER A 215 36.13 4.40 24.59
CA SER A 215 35.40 5.66 24.35
C SER A 215 35.97 6.83 25.15
N GLU A 216 36.44 6.63 26.39
CA GLU A 216 37.15 7.67 27.15
C GLU A 216 38.49 8.06 26.53
N GLU A 217 39.27 7.09 26.05
CA GLU A 217 40.55 7.35 25.41
C GLU A 217 40.39 8.07 24.07
N ILE A 218 39.38 7.69 23.26
CA ILE A 218 39.04 8.38 22.01
C ILE A 218 38.55 9.81 22.27
N ARG A 219 37.81 10.04 23.35
CA ARG A 219 37.39 11.40 23.75
C ARG A 219 38.56 12.29 24.17
N GLN A 220 39.57 11.74 24.86
CA GLN A 220 40.70 12.52 25.36
C GLN A 220 41.80 12.75 24.31
N ASN A 221 42.14 11.72 23.52
CA ASN A 221 43.31 11.70 22.65
C ASN A 221 42.97 11.66 21.15
N GLY A 222 41.70 11.46 20.79
CA GLY A 222 41.26 11.23 19.41
C GLY A 222 41.59 9.81 18.92
N PHE A 223 41.13 9.50 17.72
CA PHE A 223 41.37 8.23 17.04
C PHE A 223 42.46 8.40 15.97
N GLU A 224 43.57 7.68 16.12
CA GLU A 224 44.70 7.73 15.19
C GLU A 224 44.73 6.44 14.34
N VAL A 225 44.68 6.59 13.01
CA VAL A 225 44.81 5.47 12.06
C VAL A 225 45.96 5.72 11.10
N LYS A 226 46.84 4.74 10.96
CA LYS A 226 47.88 4.70 9.92
C LYS A 226 47.48 3.67 8.88
N PHE A 227 47.47 4.07 7.62
CA PHE A 227 47.08 3.19 6.50
C PHE A 227 47.87 3.54 5.23
N SER A 228 48.04 2.57 4.34
CA SER A 228 48.62 2.75 3.01
C SER A 228 47.54 2.64 1.94
N SER A 229 47.49 3.60 1.02
CA SER A 229 46.52 3.62 -0.08
C SER A 229 47.15 4.19 -1.35
N ASN A 230 46.59 3.81 -2.50
CA ASN A 230 46.96 4.32 -3.82
C ASN A 230 46.11 5.52 -4.26
N LEU A 231 45.22 6.01 -3.39
CA LEU A 231 44.27 7.09 -3.69
C LEU A 231 44.74 8.45 -3.18
N ASP A 232 44.32 9.50 -3.88
CA ASP A 232 44.60 10.88 -3.52
C ASP A 232 43.93 11.28 -2.20
N VAL A 233 44.60 12.15 -1.43
CA VAL A 233 44.18 12.62 -0.10
C VAL A 233 42.75 13.19 -0.11
N ASP A 234 42.34 13.85 -1.19
CA ASP A 234 41.02 14.48 -1.28
C ASP A 234 39.88 13.47 -1.44
N MET A 235 40.11 12.34 -2.11
CA MET A 235 39.12 11.25 -2.17
C MET A 235 38.95 10.60 -0.80
N ILE A 236 40.06 10.39 -0.08
CA ILE A 236 40.05 9.78 1.25
C ILE A 236 39.33 10.71 2.25
N LYS A 237 39.57 12.02 2.17
CA LYS A 237 38.82 13.02 2.95
C LYS A 237 37.33 12.97 2.67
N SER A 238 36.91 12.83 1.41
CA SER A 238 35.48 12.74 1.06
C SER A 238 34.81 11.54 1.71
N ILE A 239 35.46 10.38 1.68
CA ILE A 239 34.91 9.12 2.23
C ILE A 239 34.80 9.18 3.75
N ILE A 240 35.80 9.76 4.43
CA ILE A 240 35.76 9.88 5.90
C ILE A 240 34.79 11.00 6.31
N ASN A 241 34.69 12.11 5.56
CA ASN A 241 33.72 13.18 5.83
C ASN A 241 32.24 12.75 5.73
N GLU A 242 31.93 11.62 5.09
CA GLU A 242 30.58 11.05 5.12
C GLU A 242 30.20 10.51 6.52
N THR A 243 31.17 10.37 7.44
CA THR A 243 30.86 9.97 8.80
C THR A 243 30.33 11.15 9.63
N VAL A 244 29.16 10.95 10.23
CA VAL A 244 28.43 11.97 10.97
C VAL A 244 29.14 12.28 12.30
N PHE A 245 29.11 13.55 12.72
CA PHE A 245 29.66 14.07 13.99
C PHE A 245 31.19 14.12 14.11
N LEU A 246 31.90 14.20 12.99
CA LEU A 246 33.32 14.57 12.98
C LEU A 246 33.51 16.02 13.42
N SER A 247 34.35 16.25 14.43
CA SER A 247 34.75 17.60 14.86
C SER A 247 36.05 18.05 14.20
N ARG A 248 37.00 17.12 13.99
CA ARG A 248 38.28 17.40 13.35
C ARG A 248 38.81 16.17 12.61
N LEU A 249 39.34 16.39 11.41
CA LEU A 249 40.00 15.38 10.59
C LEU A 249 41.30 15.95 10.01
N ASP A 250 42.42 15.44 10.49
CA ASP A 250 43.76 15.80 10.02
C ASP A 250 44.40 14.59 9.34
N ILE A 251 44.70 14.69 8.04
CA ILE A 251 45.42 13.65 7.28
C ILE A 251 46.80 14.19 6.91
N SER A 252 47.87 13.50 7.32
CA SER A 252 49.24 13.78 6.92
C SER A 252 49.86 12.62 6.13
N VAL A 253 50.74 12.94 5.20
CA VAL A 253 51.55 11.95 4.46
C VAL A 253 52.81 11.66 5.30
N LEU A 254 53.12 10.38 5.48
CA LEU A 254 54.34 9.93 6.15
C LEU A 254 55.44 9.79 5.09
N ASP A 255 56.18 10.88 4.85
CA ASP A 255 57.44 10.82 4.11
C ASP A 255 58.56 10.37 5.07
N GLU A 256 59.34 9.37 4.68
CA GLU A 256 60.54 8.95 5.40
C GLU A 256 61.63 10.03 5.22
N GLU A 257 61.60 11.11 6.03
CA GLU A 257 62.72 11.90 6.56
C GLU A 257 62.27 13.28 7.13
N ASN A 258 62.42 13.45 8.45
CA ASN A 258 62.63 14.67 9.27
C ASN A 258 61.75 15.95 9.17
N ASP A 259 61.39 16.40 10.39
CA ASP A 259 61.20 17.78 10.89
C ASP A 259 60.08 18.72 10.39
N CYS A 260 59.18 19.01 11.34
CA CYS A 260 58.58 20.30 11.72
C CYS A 260 58.61 21.46 10.70
N ILE A 261 57.44 21.85 10.20
CA ILE A 261 57.10 23.28 10.02
C ILE A 261 55.64 23.52 10.43
N GLU A 262 55.48 24.23 11.55
CA GLU A 262 54.23 24.90 11.94
C GLU A 262 53.81 25.91 10.87
N ASN A 263 52.51 25.99 10.58
CA ASN A 263 51.91 27.28 10.26
C ASN A 263 50.47 27.35 10.81
N LYS A 264 50.35 28.09 11.92
CA LYS A 264 49.10 28.71 12.37
C LYS A 264 48.61 29.66 11.29
N ASN A 265 47.33 29.61 10.95
CA ASN A 265 46.52 30.83 10.91
C ASN A 265 45.02 30.53 11.12
N ILE A 266 44.40 31.51 11.76
CA ILE A 266 43.16 31.50 12.52
C ILE A 266 41.94 31.76 11.62
N ILE A 267 40.89 30.99 11.88
CA ILE A 267 39.44 31.30 11.89
C ILE A 267 39.03 32.69 11.36
N GLU A 268 38.13 32.71 10.37
CA GLU A 268 37.06 33.72 10.32
C GLU A 268 35.73 33.09 9.87
N LYS A 269 34.68 33.36 10.64
CA LYS A 269 33.28 33.01 10.42
C LYS A 269 32.70 33.79 9.24
N VAL A 270 31.85 33.18 8.41
CA VAL A 270 30.75 33.89 7.75
C VAL A 270 29.51 32.99 7.67
N GLU A 271 28.41 33.49 8.24
CA GLU A 271 27.03 33.01 8.08
C GLU A 271 26.37 33.61 6.82
N ILE A 272 25.56 32.77 6.16
CA ILE A 272 24.28 33.05 5.46
C ILE A 272 24.25 34.11 4.33
N ASN A 273 23.94 33.68 3.09
CA ASN A 273 22.69 34.09 2.41
C ASN A 273 22.45 33.42 1.05
N GLU A 274 21.15 33.24 0.78
CA GLU A 274 20.50 32.88 -0.47
C GLU A 274 20.89 33.77 -1.67
N VAL A 275 20.72 33.24 -2.89
CA VAL A 275 19.86 33.79 -3.96
C VAL A 275 20.33 33.30 -5.35
N PHE A 276 19.37 32.74 -6.08
CA PHE A 276 19.31 32.52 -7.53
C PHE A 276 20.05 33.56 -8.41
N LYS A 277 20.80 33.11 -9.43
CA LYS A 277 20.43 33.22 -10.86
C LYS A 277 21.57 32.86 -11.83
N SER A 278 21.19 32.03 -12.81
CA SER A 278 21.55 32.04 -14.25
C SER A 278 23.01 32.24 -14.68
N ASN A 279 23.52 31.27 -15.46
CA ASN A 279 23.74 31.53 -16.89
C ASN A 279 23.89 30.24 -17.68
N GLU A 280 22.95 30.04 -18.60
CA GLU A 280 23.16 29.26 -19.82
C GLU A 280 24.29 29.89 -20.65
N LYS A 281 25.09 29.04 -21.30
CA LYS A 281 25.52 29.28 -22.69
C LYS A 281 25.76 27.95 -23.42
N GLU A 282 25.19 27.94 -24.61
CA GLU A 282 24.93 26.87 -25.56
C GLU A 282 26.14 26.33 -26.35
N LYS A 283 25.98 25.06 -26.80
CA LYS A 283 26.26 24.46 -28.14
C LYS A 283 27.72 24.36 -28.63
N ASP A 284 28.19 23.33 -29.34
CA ASP A 284 27.54 22.25 -30.08
C ASP A 284 28.54 21.12 -30.46
N THR A 285 28.02 19.90 -30.62
CA THR A 285 28.44 18.76 -31.49
C THR A 285 29.84 18.10 -31.40
N ILE A 286 29.85 16.76 -31.25
CA ILE A 286 30.16 15.77 -32.33
C ILE A 286 29.88 14.34 -31.81
N VAL A 287 29.16 13.57 -32.63
CA VAL A 287 28.86 12.14 -32.50
C VAL A 287 30.10 11.28 -32.76
N LYS A 288 30.34 10.26 -31.93
CA LYS A 288 30.94 8.97 -32.33
C LYS A 288 30.49 7.85 -31.40
N GLU A 289 29.86 6.85 -32.00
CA GLU A 289 29.54 5.55 -31.39
C GLU A 289 30.80 4.82 -30.94
N ASN A 290 30.71 4.13 -29.80
CA ASN A 290 31.32 2.81 -29.66
C ASN A 290 30.58 1.97 -28.62
N LYS A 291 30.18 0.77 -29.05
CA LYS A 291 29.59 -0.30 -28.26
C LYS A 291 30.61 -0.86 -27.26
N GLY A 292 30.17 -1.11 -26.03
CA GLY A 292 30.88 -1.88 -25.01
C GLY A 292 29.97 -2.05 -23.81
N GLU A 293 29.68 -3.29 -23.47
CA GLU A 293 28.77 -3.76 -22.41
C GLU A 293 28.92 -2.96 -21.11
N ARG A 294 27.79 -2.44 -20.61
CA ARG A 294 27.68 -1.98 -19.23
C ARG A 294 26.65 -2.84 -18.51
N THR A 295 27.18 -3.63 -17.60
CA THR A 295 26.49 -4.25 -16.48
C THR A 295 25.51 -3.25 -15.85
N ALA A 296 24.31 -3.75 -15.55
CA ALA A 296 23.24 -2.99 -14.92
C ALA A 296 23.68 -2.47 -13.55
N SER A 297 24.17 -1.24 -13.50
CA SER A 297 24.24 -0.48 -12.27
C SER A 297 22.81 -0.23 -11.80
N HIS A 298 22.46 -0.74 -10.62
CA HIS A 298 21.26 -0.34 -9.89
C HIS A 298 21.22 1.19 -9.83
N GLN A 299 20.37 1.80 -10.66
CA GLN A 299 19.94 3.17 -10.42
C GLN A 299 19.09 3.11 -9.15
N GLY A 300 19.65 3.60 -8.05
CA GLY A 300 18.88 3.88 -6.85
C GLY A 300 17.71 4.76 -7.27
N GLN A 301 16.51 4.21 -7.24
CA GLN A 301 15.29 5.01 -7.33
C GLN A 301 15.34 5.96 -6.14
N GLY A 302 15.50 7.25 -6.41
CA GLY A 302 15.34 8.27 -5.38
C GLY A 302 13.90 8.20 -4.88
N PHE A 303 13.67 7.55 -3.74
CA PHE A 303 12.37 7.51 -3.11
C PHE A 303 12.05 8.89 -2.56
N ILE A 304 11.14 9.60 -3.23
CA ILE A 304 10.53 10.81 -2.68
C ILE A 304 9.26 10.37 -1.96
N SER A 305 9.35 10.23 -0.63
CA SER A 305 8.17 9.99 0.20
C SER A 305 7.31 11.27 0.21
N LEU A 306 6.14 11.20 -0.43
CA LEU A 306 5.17 12.28 -0.45
C LEU A 306 4.09 11.97 0.59
N SER A 307 3.82 12.92 1.48
CA SER A 307 2.77 12.75 2.48
C SER A 307 1.40 12.64 1.80
N VAL A 308 0.58 11.68 2.23
CA VAL A 308 -0.76 11.41 1.65
C VAL A 308 -1.61 12.68 1.61
N SER A 309 -1.57 13.48 2.66
CA SER A 309 -2.28 14.76 2.77
C SER A 309 -1.94 15.78 1.68
N LYS A 310 -0.70 15.78 1.15
CA LYS A 310 -0.29 16.69 0.07
C LYS A 310 -0.82 16.20 -1.27
N ALA A 311 -0.83 14.89 -1.50
CA ALA A 311 -1.41 14.28 -2.69
C ALA A 311 -2.93 14.50 -2.73
N ASP A 312 -3.62 14.33 -1.60
CA ASP A 312 -5.06 14.61 -1.48
C ASP A 312 -5.37 16.07 -1.79
N ARG A 313 -4.60 17.01 -1.21
CA ARG A 313 -4.78 18.44 -1.49
C ARG A 313 -4.52 18.80 -2.95
N LEU A 314 -3.55 18.17 -3.60
CA LEU A 314 -3.31 18.33 -5.04
C LEU A 314 -4.53 17.87 -5.86
N MET A 315 -5.15 16.76 -5.47
CA MET A 315 -6.37 16.27 -6.12
C MET A 315 -7.55 17.20 -5.90
N ASP A 316 -7.74 17.71 -4.69
CA ASP A 316 -8.80 18.68 -4.39
C ASP A 316 -8.64 19.95 -5.25
N LEU A 317 -7.40 20.46 -5.37
CA LEU A 317 -7.08 21.61 -6.22
C LEU A 317 -7.33 21.35 -7.70
N ILE A 318 -7.02 20.15 -8.20
CA ILE A 318 -7.35 19.76 -9.59
C ILE A 318 -8.86 19.67 -9.77
N GLY A 319 -9.59 19.11 -8.80
CA GLY A 319 -11.05 19.09 -8.82
C GLY A 319 -11.65 20.49 -8.86
N GLU A 320 -11.12 21.42 -8.05
CA GLU A 320 -11.50 22.84 -8.09
C GLU A 320 -11.11 23.52 -9.40
N LEU A 321 -9.97 23.15 -9.99
CA LEU A 321 -9.52 23.68 -11.28
C LEU A 321 -10.42 23.23 -12.43
N VAL A 322 -10.86 21.97 -12.43
CA VAL A 322 -11.85 21.46 -13.39
C VAL A 322 -13.18 22.21 -13.27
N ILE A 323 -13.60 22.51 -12.03
CA ILE A 323 -14.80 23.33 -11.78
C ILE A 323 -14.59 24.76 -12.28
N ALA A 324 -13.45 25.39 -11.99
CA ALA A 324 -13.14 26.75 -12.41
C ALA A 324 -13.03 26.88 -13.94
N GLU A 325 -12.45 25.88 -14.63
CA GLU A 325 -12.45 25.82 -16.10
C GLU A 325 -13.88 25.74 -16.64
N SER A 326 -14.72 24.88 -16.04
CA SER A 326 -16.14 24.79 -16.43
C SER A 326 -16.85 26.12 -16.22
N MET A 327 -16.51 26.86 -15.15
CA MET A 327 -17.07 28.20 -14.92
C MET A 327 -16.69 29.24 -15.95
N VAL A 328 -15.43 29.23 -16.37
CA VAL A 328 -14.95 30.19 -17.38
C VAL A 328 -15.53 29.84 -18.75
N THR A 329 -15.59 28.56 -19.10
CA THR A 329 -16.04 28.11 -20.43
C THR A 329 -17.54 28.14 -20.62
N GLN A 330 -18.32 27.96 -19.55
CA GLN A 330 -19.79 27.95 -19.56
C GLN A 330 -20.41 29.21 -18.93
N ASN A 331 -19.63 30.28 -18.80
CA ASN A 331 -20.15 31.53 -18.25
C ASN A 331 -21.37 32.01 -19.08
N PRO A 332 -22.52 32.35 -18.43
CA PRO A 332 -23.69 32.88 -19.12
C PRO A 332 -23.41 34.12 -19.98
N ASP A 333 -22.41 34.93 -19.63
CA ASP A 333 -21.98 36.11 -20.39
C ASP A 333 -21.42 35.75 -21.78
N LEU A 334 -21.00 34.50 -21.97
CA LEU A 334 -20.53 33.96 -23.26
C LEU A 334 -21.68 33.41 -24.11
N ALA A 335 -22.89 33.27 -23.56
CA ALA A 335 -24.02 32.69 -24.26
C ALA A 335 -24.47 33.60 -25.43
N GLY A 336 -24.47 33.05 -26.64
CA GLY A 336 -24.84 33.77 -27.87
C GLY A 336 -23.69 34.49 -28.58
N LEU A 337 -22.46 34.41 -28.08
CA LEU A 337 -21.27 34.95 -28.74
C LEU A 337 -20.52 33.84 -29.51
N GLU A 338 -20.27 34.04 -30.81
CA GLU A 338 -19.41 33.15 -31.60
C GLU A 338 -17.94 33.58 -31.45
N LEU A 339 -17.23 32.93 -30.51
CA LEU A 339 -15.84 33.22 -30.19
C LEU A 339 -14.93 32.02 -30.49
N ASP A 340 -14.61 31.80 -31.77
CA ASP A 340 -13.78 30.66 -32.22
C ASP A 340 -12.41 30.60 -31.54
N ASN A 341 -11.75 31.75 -31.35
CA ASN A 341 -10.44 31.80 -30.69
C ASN A 341 -10.56 31.46 -29.20
N PHE A 342 -11.64 31.88 -28.53
CA PHE A 342 -11.90 31.49 -27.15
C PHE A 342 -12.14 29.98 -27.05
N GLN A 343 -12.95 29.40 -27.92
CA GLN A 343 -13.19 27.96 -27.95
C GLN A 343 -11.91 27.16 -28.19
N LYS A 344 -11.02 27.62 -29.08
CA LYS A 344 -9.70 26.99 -29.28
C LYS A 344 -8.85 27.03 -28.01
N SER A 345 -8.73 28.20 -27.38
CA SER A 345 -7.98 28.34 -26.12
C SER A 345 -8.59 27.52 -24.98
N ALA A 346 -9.93 27.47 -24.89
CA ALA A 346 -10.65 26.65 -23.91
C ALA A 346 -10.37 25.16 -24.10
N ARG A 347 -10.37 24.65 -25.34
CA ARG A 347 -10.00 23.25 -25.63
C ARG A 347 -8.55 22.95 -25.25
N GLN A 348 -7.63 23.89 -25.49
CA GLN A 348 -6.24 23.73 -25.09
C GLN A 348 -6.08 23.73 -23.56
N LEU A 349 -6.78 24.63 -22.86
CA LEU A 349 -6.82 24.65 -21.40
C LEU A 349 -7.34 23.32 -20.85
N ARG A 350 -8.45 22.81 -21.39
CA ARG A 350 -9.00 21.50 -21.02
C ARG A 350 -8.00 20.38 -21.22
N LYS A 351 -7.30 20.35 -22.36
CA LYS A 351 -6.25 19.36 -22.62
C LYS A 351 -5.15 19.39 -21.55
N ILE A 352 -4.66 20.58 -21.19
CA ILE A 352 -3.62 20.74 -20.16
C ILE A 352 -4.12 20.28 -18.78
N ILE A 353 -5.36 20.60 -18.44
CA ILE A 353 -5.97 20.17 -17.17
C ILE A 353 -6.10 18.64 -17.13
N THR A 354 -6.53 18.00 -18.21
CA THR A 354 -6.57 16.53 -18.29
C THR A 354 -5.18 15.91 -18.16
N GLU A 355 -4.16 16.43 -18.87
CA GLU A 355 -2.78 15.95 -18.74
C GLU A 355 -2.22 16.13 -17.31
N MET A 356 -2.58 17.24 -16.65
CA MET A 356 -2.20 17.50 -15.26
C MET A 356 -2.90 16.54 -14.30
N GLN A 357 -4.18 16.24 -14.53
CA GLN A 357 -4.93 15.24 -13.78
C GLN A 357 -4.31 13.85 -13.92
N ASP A 358 -4.00 13.41 -15.14
CA ASP A 358 -3.37 12.11 -15.39
C ASP A 358 -2.00 11.99 -14.71
N THR A 359 -1.21 13.06 -14.75
CA THR A 359 0.10 13.12 -14.10
C THR A 359 -0.04 13.02 -12.57
N VAL A 360 -0.95 13.77 -11.95
CA VAL A 360 -1.15 13.68 -10.50
C VAL A 360 -1.71 12.32 -10.08
N MET A 361 -2.59 11.72 -10.89
CA MET A 361 -3.04 10.35 -10.67
C MET A 361 -1.87 9.36 -10.69
N SER A 362 -0.97 9.47 -11.67
CA SER A 362 0.22 8.60 -11.75
C SER A 362 1.14 8.74 -10.53
N VAL A 363 1.26 9.93 -9.94
CA VAL A 363 2.04 10.16 -8.72
C VAL A 363 1.40 9.49 -7.49
N ARG A 364 0.07 9.31 -7.51
CA ARG A 364 -0.71 8.67 -6.44
C ARG A 364 -0.79 7.15 -6.57
N MET A 365 -0.54 6.61 -7.77
CA MET A 365 -0.60 5.18 -8.02
C MET A 365 0.47 4.43 -7.24
N VAL A 366 0.06 3.32 -6.63
CA VAL A 366 0.93 2.41 -5.89
C VAL A 366 0.61 0.98 -6.35
N PRO A 367 1.62 0.10 -6.52
CA PRO A 367 1.37 -1.29 -6.91
C PRO A 367 0.64 -2.08 -5.82
N LEU A 368 -0.19 -3.05 -6.23
CA LEU A 368 -0.90 -3.97 -5.32
C LEU A 368 0.00 -5.04 -4.66
N SER A 369 1.29 -5.05 -4.97
CA SER A 369 2.26 -6.07 -4.53
C SER A 369 2.25 -6.29 -3.01
N ALA A 370 2.32 -5.21 -2.23
CA ALA A 370 2.31 -5.27 -0.76
C ALA A 370 0.99 -5.86 -0.21
N THR A 371 -0.15 -5.51 -0.80
CA THR A 371 -1.45 -6.04 -0.38
C THR A 371 -1.56 -7.54 -0.68
N PHE A 372 -1.09 -7.98 -1.85
CA PHE A 372 -1.08 -9.40 -2.22
C PHE A 372 -0.09 -10.22 -1.40
N GLN A 373 1.02 -9.62 -0.97
CA GLN A 373 1.95 -10.24 -0.03
C GLN A 373 1.29 -10.52 1.33
N LYS A 374 0.49 -9.59 1.86
CA LYS A 374 -0.30 -9.83 3.08
C LYS A 374 -1.27 -11.00 2.91
N MET A 375 -1.88 -11.13 1.73
CA MET A 375 -2.79 -12.26 1.45
C MET A 375 -2.07 -13.61 1.45
N ASN A 376 -0.83 -13.72 0.94
CA ASN A 376 -0.05 -14.96 1.02
C ASN A 376 0.03 -15.50 2.46
N ARG A 377 0.33 -14.60 3.40
CA ARG A 377 0.44 -14.94 4.81
C ARG A 377 -0.89 -15.43 5.39
N ILE A 378 -1.97 -14.69 5.13
CA ILE A 378 -3.31 -15.05 5.61
C ILE A 378 -3.76 -16.42 5.07
N VAL A 379 -3.46 -16.72 3.80
CA VAL A 379 -3.77 -18.02 3.20
C VAL A 379 -3.02 -19.14 3.91
N ARG A 380 -1.73 -18.94 4.20
CA ARG A 380 -0.89 -19.91 4.94
C ARG A 380 -1.45 -20.17 6.34
N ASP A 381 -1.71 -19.12 7.12
CA ASP A 381 -2.17 -19.25 8.51
C ASP A 381 -3.55 -19.95 8.57
N MET A 382 -4.44 -19.63 7.64
CA MET A 382 -5.76 -20.27 7.52
C MET A 382 -5.67 -21.71 7.03
N SER A 383 -4.77 -22.00 6.11
CA SER A 383 -4.51 -23.34 5.59
C SER A 383 -4.07 -24.29 6.70
N LYS A 384 -3.12 -23.86 7.55
CA LYS A 384 -2.70 -24.62 8.75
C LYS A 384 -3.86 -24.80 9.73
N LYS A 385 -4.57 -23.72 10.06
CA LYS A 385 -5.63 -23.76 11.08
C LYS A 385 -6.84 -24.63 10.69
N MET A 386 -7.22 -24.62 9.42
CA MET A 386 -8.35 -25.40 8.90
C MET A 386 -7.93 -26.79 8.41
N ASN A 387 -6.63 -27.11 8.47
CA ASN A 387 -6.04 -28.34 7.95
C ASN A 387 -6.43 -28.62 6.49
N LYS A 388 -6.32 -27.58 5.63
CA LYS A 388 -6.62 -27.64 4.20
C LYS A 388 -5.38 -27.23 3.42
N GLU A 389 -4.94 -28.02 2.45
CA GLU A 389 -3.81 -27.64 1.59
C GLU A 389 -4.26 -26.69 0.47
N VAL A 390 -3.72 -25.47 0.46
CA VAL A 390 -4.09 -24.43 -0.53
C VAL A 390 -2.84 -23.81 -1.14
N LYS A 391 -2.80 -23.75 -2.46
CA LYS A 391 -1.80 -23.01 -3.23
C LYS A 391 -2.39 -21.67 -3.68
N LEU A 392 -1.74 -20.57 -3.29
CA LEU A 392 -2.09 -19.24 -3.77
C LEU A 392 -1.27 -18.90 -5.03
N THR A 393 -1.96 -18.51 -6.10
CA THR A 393 -1.37 -17.99 -7.34
C THR A 393 -1.73 -16.53 -7.50
N ILE A 394 -0.72 -15.66 -7.59
CA ILE A 394 -0.91 -14.21 -7.74
C ILE A 394 -0.54 -13.80 -9.16
N ILE A 395 -1.45 -13.09 -9.83
CA ILE A 395 -1.28 -12.58 -11.19
C ILE A 395 -1.48 -11.06 -11.17
N GLY A 396 -0.60 -10.31 -11.83
CA GLY A 396 -0.74 -8.85 -11.93
C GLY A 396 -0.38 -8.08 -10.65
N LYS A 397 0.58 -8.57 -9.85
CA LYS A 397 1.08 -7.88 -8.65
C LYS A 397 1.61 -6.45 -8.88
N GLU A 398 2.03 -6.16 -10.12
CA GLU A 398 2.53 -4.85 -10.54
C GLU A 398 1.41 -3.89 -10.99
N THR A 399 0.14 -4.31 -10.89
CA THR A 399 -0.98 -3.44 -11.24
C THR A 399 -1.04 -2.26 -10.27
N GLU A 400 -0.96 -1.07 -10.83
CA GLU A 400 -0.98 0.20 -10.15
C GLU A 400 -2.42 0.65 -9.84
N VAL A 401 -2.67 1.04 -8.59
CA VAL A 401 -3.97 1.48 -8.08
C VAL A 401 -3.78 2.66 -7.13
N ASP A 402 -4.79 3.52 -7.01
CA ASP A 402 -4.79 4.64 -6.07
C ASP A 402 -4.53 4.17 -4.62
N LYS A 403 -3.65 4.86 -3.89
CA LYS A 403 -3.36 4.54 -2.49
C LYS A 403 -4.61 4.49 -1.58
N ASN A 404 -5.58 5.38 -1.77
CA ASN A 404 -6.83 5.37 -0.99
C ASN A 404 -7.66 4.12 -1.27
N ILE A 405 -7.64 3.64 -2.52
CA ILE A 405 -8.27 2.36 -2.87
C ILE A 405 -7.55 1.20 -2.17
N ILE A 406 -6.21 1.21 -2.10
CA ILE A 406 -5.43 0.16 -1.43
C ILE A 406 -5.81 0.05 0.06
N GLU A 407 -5.94 1.17 0.76
CA GLU A 407 -6.33 1.21 2.17
C GLU A 407 -7.73 0.63 2.40
N HIS A 408 -8.67 0.88 1.48
CA HIS A 408 -10.05 0.38 1.58
C HIS A 408 -10.28 -1.03 1.01
N ILE A 409 -9.43 -1.52 0.10
CA ILE A 409 -9.58 -2.84 -0.54
C ILE A 409 -8.92 -3.97 0.25
N SER A 410 -7.92 -3.66 1.10
CA SER A 410 -7.17 -4.67 1.87
C SER A 410 -8.10 -5.54 2.73
N ASP A 411 -9.03 -4.93 3.45
CA ASP A 411 -9.99 -5.64 4.30
C ASP A 411 -10.98 -6.49 3.47
N PRO A 412 -11.71 -5.94 2.47
CA PRO A 412 -12.49 -6.72 1.51
C PRO A 412 -11.77 -7.96 0.97
N LEU A 413 -10.55 -7.80 0.46
CA LEU A 413 -9.79 -8.92 -0.11
C LEU A 413 -9.48 -10.00 0.94
N MET A 414 -9.06 -9.61 2.15
CA MET A 414 -8.86 -10.55 3.25
C MET A 414 -10.12 -11.38 3.51
N HIS A 415 -11.28 -10.74 3.52
CA HIS A 415 -12.55 -11.41 3.75
C HIS A 415 -12.94 -12.38 2.61
N LEU A 416 -12.76 -11.99 1.35
CA LEU A 416 -13.05 -12.86 0.20
C LEU A 416 -12.10 -14.07 0.16
N VAL A 417 -10.80 -13.85 0.42
CA VAL A 417 -9.79 -14.92 0.54
C VAL A 417 -10.15 -15.87 1.68
N ARG A 418 -10.54 -15.34 2.84
CA ARG A 418 -10.96 -16.16 3.99
C ARG A 418 -12.18 -17.01 3.66
N ASN A 419 -13.20 -16.44 3.04
CA ASN A 419 -14.41 -17.17 2.65
C ASN A 419 -14.11 -18.26 1.63
N SER A 420 -13.18 -17.98 0.70
CA SER A 420 -12.72 -18.96 -0.27
C SER A 420 -12.07 -20.17 0.42
N ILE A 421 -11.29 -19.97 1.49
CA ILE A 421 -10.66 -21.08 2.23
C ILE A 421 -11.62 -21.77 3.21
N ASP A 422 -12.43 -21.01 3.96
CA ASP A 422 -13.35 -21.55 4.98
C ASP A 422 -14.49 -22.34 4.32
N HIS A 423 -15.17 -21.72 3.36
CA HIS A 423 -16.38 -22.26 2.75
C HIS A 423 -16.21 -22.72 1.30
N GLY A 424 -15.28 -22.16 0.52
CA GLY A 424 -15.07 -22.55 -0.87
C GLY A 424 -14.31 -23.87 -1.00
N ILE A 425 -13.07 -23.90 -0.51
CA ILE A 425 -12.14 -25.01 -0.66
C ILE A 425 -12.50 -26.13 0.31
N GLU A 426 -12.64 -27.33 -0.24
CA GLU A 426 -12.96 -28.57 0.47
C GLU A 426 -11.69 -29.17 1.11
N THR A 427 -11.86 -30.13 2.02
CA THR A 427 -10.71 -30.83 2.61
C THR A 427 -10.04 -31.76 1.59
N SER A 428 -8.78 -32.12 1.80
CA SER A 428 -8.03 -32.96 0.86
C SER A 428 -8.72 -34.31 0.59
N LEU A 429 -9.40 -34.88 1.59
CA LEU A 429 -10.19 -36.12 1.46
C LEU A 429 -11.40 -35.93 0.55
N GLU A 430 -12.22 -34.91 0.80
CA GLU A 430 -13.41 -34.59 -0.01
C GLU A 430 -13.05 -34.26 -1.47
N ARG A 431 -11.89 -33.62 -1.70
CA ARG A 431 -11.40 -33.29 -3.04
C ARG A 431 -11.02 -34.54 -3.83
N VAL A 432 -10.36 -35.50 -3.20
CA VAL A 432 -10.00 -36.78 -3.83
C VAL A 432 -11.25 -37.59 -4.16
N ASP A 433 -12.26 -37.60 -3.28
CA ASP A 433 -13.54 -38.27 -3.53
C ASP A 433 -14.28 -37.69 -4.75
N LYS A 434 -14.12 -36.38 -5.00
CA LYS A 434 -14.67 -35.68 -6.17
C LYS A 434 -13.76 -35.71 -7.41
N GLY A 435 -12.62 -36.40 -7.35
CA GLY A 435 -11.65 -36.49 -8.45
C GLY A 435 -10.88 -35.20 -8.74
N LYS A 436 -10.83 -34.27 -7.79
CA LYS A 436 -10.07 -33.01 -7.88
C LYS A 436 -8.63 -33.22 -7.38
N GLN A 437 -7.76 -32.24 -7.66
CA GLN A 437 -6.41 -32.23 -7.08
C GLN A 437 -6.49 -32.09 -5.55
N PRO A 438 -5.63 -32.78 -4.78
CA PRO A 438 -5.64 -32.72 -3.32
C PRO A 438 -5.34 -31.32 -2.79
N ILE A 439 -4.48 -30.56 -3.49
CA ILE A 439 -4.16 -29.17 -3.20
C ILE A 439 -5.21 -28.28 -3.88
N GLY A 440 -5.89 -27.43 -3.09
CA GLY A 440 -6.80 -26.40 -3.61
C GLY A 440 -6.04 -25.26 -4.26
N ASN A 441 -6.58 -24.66 -5.32
CA ASN A 441 -5.97 -23.52 -5.99
C ASN A 441 -6.81 -22.26 -5.78
N LEU A 442 -6.19 -21.25 -5.20
CA LEU A 442 -6.76 -19.92 -5.04
C LEU A 442 -5.96 -18.94 -5.91
N ILE A 443 -6.64 -18.25 -6.83
CA ILE A 443 -6.03 -17.31 -7.76
C ILE A 443 -6.48 -15.90 -7.36
N LEU A 444 -5.51 -15.03 -7.10
CA LEU A 444 -5.69 -13.59 -6.96
C LEU A 444 -5.13 -12.90 -8.20
N GLU A 445 -5.98 -12.24 -8.96
CA GLU A 445 -5.60 -11.58 -10.21
C GLU A 445 -6.00 -10.11 -10.18
N ALA A 446 -5.08 -9.22 -10.52
CA ALA A 446 -5.38 -7.82 -10.81
C ALA A 446 -5.12 -7.53 -12.29
N LYS A 447 -6.07 -6.83 -12.93
CA LYS A 447 -6.02 -6.43 -14.34
C LYS A 447 -6.48 -4.99 -14.47
N ASN A 448 -5.78 -4.22 -15.30
CA ASN A 448 -6.27 -2.92 -15.74
C ASN A 448 -7.16 -3.09 -16.98
N ALA A 449 -8.40 -2.62 -16.91
CA ALA A 449 -9.42 -2.68 -17.95
C ALA A 449 -9.87 -1.26 -18.34
N GLY A 450 -8.95 -0.48 -18.92
CA GLY A 450 -9.25 0.86 -19.43
C GLY A 450 -9.34 1.88 -18.30
N SER A 451 -10.56 2.30 -17.97
CA SER A 451 -10.85 3.22 -16.86
C SER A 451 -11.02 2.53 -15.51
N ASP A 452 -11.09 1.19 -15.50
CA ASP A 452 -11.40 0.41 -14.32
C ASP A 452 -10.29 -0.61 -14.02
N VAL A 453 -10.00 -0.83 -12.75
CA VAL A 453 -9.19 -1.95 -12.26
C VAL A 453 -10.12 -3.10 -11.88
N LEU A 454 -9.86 -4.27 -12.43
CA LEU A 454 -10.53 -5.51 -12.08
C LEU A 454 -9.64 -6.33 -11.16
N VAL A 455 -10.12 -6.57 -9.94
CA VAL A 455 -9.49 -7.48 -8.98
C VAL A 455 -10.36 -8.72 -8.86
N VAL A 456 -9.83 -9.85 -9.29
CA VAL A 456 -10.52 -11.14 -9.39
C VAL A 456 -9.96 -12.10 -8.35
N VAL A 457 -10.86 -12.67 -7.54
CA VAL A 457 -10.57 -13.76 -6.60
C VAL A 457 -11.26 -15.01 -7.13
N LYS A 458 -10.48 -16.04 -7.47
CA LYS A 458 -11.02 -17.29 -8.03
C LYS A 458 -10.58 -18.49 -7.21
N ASP A 459 -11.53 -19.31 -6.79
CA ASP A 459 -11.28 -20.58 -6.13
C ASP A 459 -11.72 -21.76 -7.02
N ASP A 460 -11.15 -22.94 -6.76
CA ASP A 460 -11.52 -24.21 -7.39
C ASP A 460 -12.32 -25.12 -6.42
N GLY A 461 -13.08 -24.50 -5.52
CA GLY A 461 -13.81 -25.16 -4.44
C GLY A 461 -15.08 -25.87 -4.89
N LYS A 462 -16.01 -26.03 -3.95
CA LYS A 462 -17.34 -26.62 -4.22
C LYS A 462 -18.33 -25.67 -4.87
N GLY A 463 -17.99 -24.39 -4.99
CA GLY A 463 -18.92 -23.36 -5.47
C GLY A 463 -20.01 -23.00 -4.45
N LEU A 464 -20.97 -22.18 -4.88
CA LEU A 464 -22.11 -21.72 -4.08
C LEU A 464 -23.35 -22.56 -4.37
N ASP A 465 -24.00 -23.03 -3.32
CA ASP A 465 -25.25 -23.79 -3.40
C ASP A 465 -26.44 -22.83 -3.51
N GLU A 466 -27.00 -22.74 -4.73
CA GLU A 466 -28.14 -21.89 -5.07
C GLU A 466 -29.36 -22.16 -4.17
N ARG A 467 -29.61 -23.43 -3.81
CA ARG A 467 -30.79 -23.81 -3.02
C ARG A 467 -30.71 -23.31 -1.59
N LYS A 468 -29.54 -23.48 -0.96
CA LYS A 468 -29.31 -23.01 0.42
C LYS A 468 -29.37 -21.49 0.52
N ILE A 469 -28.89 -20.78 -0.50
CA ILE A 469 -28.96 -19.31 -0.55
C ILE A 469 -30.42 -18.86 -0.62
N LEU A 470 -31.22 -19.47 -1.49
CA LEU A 470 -32.65 -19.17 -1.62
C LEU A 470 -33.43 -19.49 -0.36
N GLU A 471 -33.20 -20.64 0.28
CA GLU A 471 -33.85 -21.02 1.54
C GLU A 471 -33.56 -19.99 2.65
N ARG A 472 -32.30 -19.60 2.83
CA ARG A 472 -31.92 -18.57 3.82
C ARG A 472 -32.42 -17.18 3.47
N ALA A 473 -32.44 -16.82 2.18
CA ALA A 473 -33.04 -15.56 1.75
C ALA A 473 -34.54 -15.53 2.05
N ARG A 474 -35.23 -16.68 1.93
CA ARG A 474 -36.65 -16.84 2.29
C ARG A 474 -36.88 -16.69 3.79
N GLU A 475 -36.06 -17.35 4.63
CA GLU A 475 -36.14 -17.25 6.09
C GLU A 475 -35.93 -15.81 6.58
N ASN A 476 -35.02 -15.07 5.94
CA ASN A 476 -34.72 -13.68 6.28
C ASN A 476 -35.65 -12.65 5.60
N GLY A 477 -36.62 -13.09 4.78
CA GLY A 477 -37.55 -12.19 4.10
C GLY A 477 -36.90 -11.27 3.05
N LEU A 478 -35.79 -11.69 2.45
CA LEU A 478 -34.97 -10.90 1.51
C LEU A 478 -35.35 -11.13 0.03
N LEU A 479 -36.34 -11.97 -0.26
CA LEU A 479 -36.77 -12.28 -1.62
C LEU A 479 -37.74 -11.24 -2.15
N ASN A 480 -37.30 -10.48 -3.16
CA ASN A 480 -38.12 -9.46 -3.84
C ASN A 480 -38.89 -10.00 -5.06
N LYS A 481 -38.59 -11.23 -5.51
CA LYS A 481 -39.21 -11.90 -6.68
C LYS A 481 -39.47 -13.38 -6.39
N HIS A 482 -40.33 -14.02 -7.19
CA HIS A 482 -40.49 -15.47 -7.17
C HIS A 482 -39.23 -16.18 -7.70
N GLU A 483 -38.86 -17.32 -7.10
CA GLU A 483 -37.60 -18.05 -7.33
C GLU A 483 -37.33 -18.42 -8.80
N ASN A 484 -38.38 -18.63 -9.59
CA ASN A 484 -38.25 -19.00 -11.00
C ASN A 484 -37.94 -17.82 -11.94
N GLU A 485 -38.03 -16.58 -11.46
CA GLU A 485 -37.78 -15.36 -12.26
C GLU A 485 -36.40 -14.75 -11.97
N MET A 486 -35.68 -15.24 -10.96
CA MET A 486 -34.36 -14.72 -10.60
C MET A 486 -33.27 -15.39 -11.43
N THR A 487 -32.37 -14.56 -11.96
CA THR A 487 -31.15 -15.04 -12.59
C THR A 487 -30.15 -15.53 -11.54
N LYS A 488 -29.25 -16.46 -11.91
CA LYS A 488 -28.20 -16.95 -11.00
C LYS A 488 -27.36 -15.82 -10.38
N LYS A 489 -27.10 -14.77 -11.16
CA LYS A 489 -26.39 -13.57 -10.70
C LYS A 489 -27.17 -12.81 -9.63
N GLU A 490 -28.47 -12.61 -9.82
CA GLU A 490 -29.32 -12.00 -8.79
C GLU A 490 -29.35 -12.85 -7.51
N ILE A 491 -29.40 -14.18 -7.63
CA ILE A 491 -29.36 -15.09 -6.48
C ILE A 491 -28.06 -14.95 -5.69
N PHE A 492 -26.90 -14.94 -6.36
CA PHE A 492 -25.62 -14.75 -5.67
C PHE A 492 -25.45 -13.35 -5.10
N ASN A 493 -26.02 -12.32 -5.73
CA ASN A 493 -26.02 -10.96 -5.18
C ASN A 493 -26.79 -10.83 -3.85
N LEU A 494 -27.73 -11.75 -3.56
CA LEU A 494 -28.39 -11.80 -2.24
C LEU A 494 -27.41 -12.01 -1.08
N ILE A 495 -26.23 -12.58 -1.34
CA ILE A 495 -25.17 -12.78 -0.33
C ILE A 495 -24.69 -11.43 0.25
N PHE A 496 -24.76 -10.36 -0.53
CA PHE A 496 -24.37 -9.01 -0.10
C PHE A 496 -25.49 -8.26 0.63
N SER A 497 -26.69 -8.83 0.72
CA SER A 497 -27.83 -8.17 1.36
C SER A 497 -27.64 -8.06 2.87
N PRO A 498 -28.01 -6.92 3.50
CA PRO A 498 -27.93 -6.74 4.93
C PRO A 498 -28.71 -7.84 5.67
N GLY A 499 -28.07 -8.50 6.65
CA GLY A 499 -28.70 -9.58 7.42
C GLY A 499 -28.56 -10.98 6.79
N PHE A 500 -28.00 -11.11 5.59
CA PHE A 500 -27.62 -12.40 5.04
C PHE A 500 -26.33 -12.89 5.71
N SER A 501 -26.46 -13.74 6.73
CA SER A 501 -25.34 -14.44 7.37
C SER A 501 -25.49 -15.93 7.18
N THR A 502 -24.42 -16.60 6.77
CA THR A 502 -24.39 -18.04 6.57
C THR A 502 -24.07 -18.84 7.85
N LYS A 503 -23.91 -18.19 9.00
CA LYS A 503 -23.51 -18.86 10.25
C LYS A 503 -24.64 -18.92 11.28
N ASP A 504 -24.95 -20.14 11.73
CA ASP A 504 -25.86 -20.42 12.85
C ASP A 504 -25.17 -20.24 14.23
N ALA A 505 -23.84 -20.09 14.27
CA ALA A 505 -23.06 -19.82 15.48
C ALA A 505 -21.97 -18.76 15.24
N VAL A 506 -21.83 -17.85 16.21
CA VAL A 506 -20.82 -16.79 16.20
C VAL A 506 -19.43 -17.44 16.43
N SER A 507 -18.63 -17.59 15.37
CA SER A 507 -17.24 -18.04 15.54
C SER A 507 -16.41 -16.94 16.20
N GLU A 508 -15.52 -17.29 17.14
CA GLU A 508 -14.67 -16.37 17.94
C GLU A 508 -13.88 -15.34 17.11
N TYR A 509 -13.58 -15.62 15.84
CA TYR A 509 -12.86 -14.71 14.94
C TYR A 509 -13.74 -13.69 14.21
N SER A 510 -15.07 -13.74 14.41
CA SER A 510 -16.04 -12.74 13.94
C SER A 510 -16.35 -11.68 14.99
N GLY A 511 -15.45 -11.44 15.95
CA GLY A 511 -15.60 -10.49 17.07
C GLY A 511 -15.85 -9.00 16.72
N ARG A 512 -16.12 -8.67 15.45
CA ARG A 512 -16.64 -7.36 15.01
C ARG A 512 -17.90 -7.42 14.15
N GLY A 513 -18.53 -8.59 13.95
CA GLY A 513 -19.77 -8.69 13.19
C GLY A 513 -19.63 -8.31 11.71
N VAL A 514 -18.56 -8.76 11.04
CA VAL A 514 -18.26 -8.38 9.65
C VAL A 514 -18.85 -9.41 8.69
N GLY A 515 -20.04 -9.13 8.16
CA GLY A 515 -20.67 -9.90 7.09
C GLY A 515 -20.18 -9.43 5.70
N MET A 516 -20.65 -10.11 4.65
CA MET A 516 -20.45 -9.67 3.26
C MET A 516 -21.09 -8.30 2.96
N ASP A 517 -21.98 -7.84 3.84
CA ASP A 517 -22.55 -6.49 3.82
C ASP A 517 -21.51 -5.40 4.12
N VAL A 518 -20.54 -5.66 5.01
CA VAL A 518 -19.45 -4.71 5.29
C VAL A 518 -18.48 -4.65 4.13
N VAL A 519 -18.22 -5.79 3.48
CA VAL A 519 -17.40 -5.86 2.26
C VAL A 519 -18.04 -5.02 1.15
N MET A 520 -19.35 -5.18 0.92
CA MET A 520 -20.10 -4.39 -0.04
C MET A 520 -20.02 -2.88 0.28
N LYS A 521 -20.30 -2.49 1.52
CA LYS A 521 -20.24 -1.07 1.94
C LYS A 521 -18.85 -0.45 1.77
N ASN A 522 -17.77 -1.23 1.99
CA ASN A 522 -16.41 -0.73 1.80
C ASN A 522 -16.07 -0.56 0.32
N ILE A 523 -16.54 -1.47 -0.54
CA ILE A 523 -16.36 -1.37 -1.99
C ILE A 523 -17.22 -0.24 -2.58
N GLU A 524 -18.44 -0.03 -2.09
CA GLU A 524 -19.30 1.09 -2.51
C GLU A 524 -18.70 2.46 -2.15
N LYS A 525 -18.04 2.58 -0.98
CA LYS A 525 -17.38 3.85 -0.57
C LYS A 525 -16.31 4.31 -1.54
N ILE A 526 -15.62 3.38 -2.20
CA ILE A 526 -14.61 3.68 -3.22
C ILE A 526 -15.21 3.78 -4.64
N GLY A 527 -16.55 3.73 -4.77
CA GLY A 527 -17.24 3.75 -6.06
C GLY A 527 -17.06 2.46 -6.87
N GLY A 528 -16.64 1.38 -6.23
CA GLY A 528 -16.49 0.07 -6.85
C GLY A 528 -17.78 -0.75 -6.85
N ALA A 529 -17.79 -1.80 -7.66
CA ALA A 529 -18.84 -2.80 -7.68
C ALA A 529 -18.24 -4.20 -7.49
N ILE A 530 -18.98 -5.12 -6.87
CA ILE A 530 -18.59 -6.53 -6.73
C ILE A 530 -19.62 -7.41 -7.42
N SER A 531 -19.14 -8.46 -8.08
CA SER A 531 -19.97 -9.47 -8.73
C SER A 531 -19.45 -10.86 -8.39
N ILE A 532 -20.36 -11.84 -8.31
CA ILE A 532 -20.03 -13.24 -8.03
C ILE A 532 -20.57 -14.10 -9.18
N ASP A 533 -19.69 -14.91 -9.75
CA ASP A 533 -20.02 -15.99 -10.66
C ASP A 533 -19.54 -17.30 -10.05
N SER A 534 -20.43 -18.26 -9.82
CA SER A 534 -20.10 -19.53 -9.20
C SER A 534 -20.74 -20.70 -9.93
N VAL A 535 -20.02 -21.81 -9.99
CA VAL A 535 -20.49 -23.07 -10.56
C VAL A 535 -20.23 -24.17 -9.54
N GLU A 536 -21.29 -24.92 -9.21
CA GLU A 536 -21.21 -26.04 -8.26
C GLU A 536 -20.12 -27.04 -8.69
N ASP A 537 -19.29 -27.45 -7.74
CA ASP A 537 -18.12 -28.30 -7.89
C ASP A 537 -16.98 -27.77 -8.79
N PHE A 538 -17.10 -26.60 -9.42
CA PHE A 538 -16.02 -25.97 -10.19
C PHE A 538 -15.43 -24.72 -9.52
N GLY A 539 -16.03 -24.26 -8.42
CA GLY A 539 -15.56 -23.15 -7.61
C GLY A 539 -16.29 -21.84 -7.88
N SER A 540 -15.82 -20.76 -7.26
CA SER A 540 -16.39 -19.41 -7.40
C SER A 540 -15.38 -18.41 -7.93
N THR A 541 -15.88 -17.40 -8.62
CA THR A 541 -15.11 -16.25 -9.12
C THR A 541 -15.80 -14.99 -8.64
N MET A 542 -15.10 -14.22 -7.82
CA MET A 542 -15.57 -12.95 -7.29
C MET A 542 -14.77 -11.84 -7.98
N THR A 543 -15.45 -10.93 -8.66
CA THR A 543 -14.83 -9.83 -9.42
C THR A 543 -15.19 -8.51 -8.79
N ILE A 544 -14.18 -7.81 -8.27
CA ILE A 544 -14.28 -6.42 -7.80
C ILE A 544 -13.85 -5.51 -8.96
N LYS A 545 -14.73 -4.59 -9.33
CA LYS A 545 -14.50 -3.56 -10.33
C LYS A 545 -14.35 -2.21 -9.63
N ILE A 546 -13.22 -1.54 -9.82
CA ILE A 546 -12.91 -0.28 -9.14
C ILE A 546 -12.53 0.77 -10.19
N PRO A 547 -13.15 1.95 -10.21
CA PRO A 547 -12.76 3.02 -11.12
C PRO A 547 -11.37 3.57 -10.77
N LEU A 548 -10.55 3.85 -11.79
CA LEU A 548 -9.22 4.45 -11.61
C LEU A 548 -9.28 5.92 -11.21
N THR A 549 -10.36 6.63 -11.56
CA THR A 549 -10.51 8.07 -11.31
C THR A 549 -11.29 8.36 -10.04
N LEU A 550 -10.97 9.46 -9.35
CA LEU A 550 -11.92 10.09 -8.43
C LEU A 550 -13.26 10.30 -9.14
N ALA A 551 -14.36 10.27 -8.38
CA ALA A 551 -15.74 10.23 -8.86
C ALA A 551 -16.11 11.40 -9.79
N ILE A 552 -15.64 11.38 -11.03
CA ILE A 552 -16.10 12.18 -12.15
C ILE A 552 -17.10 11.29 -12.87
N ILE A 553 -18.33 11.76 -12.99
CA ILE A 553 -19.37 11.04 -13.73
C ILE A 553 -19.74 11.85 -14.97
N ASP A 554 -19.96 11.15 -16.07
CA ASP A 554 -20.63 11.73 -17.23
C ASP A 554 -22.11 11.88 -16.90
N GLY A 555 -22.52 13.10 -16.56
CA GLY A 555 -23.87 13.41 -16.13
C GLY A 555 -24.70 14.12 -17.20
N MET A 556 -25.97 13.73 -17.33
CA MET A 556 -26.99 14.51 -18.01
C MET A 556 -27.62 15.49 -17.02
N ASN A 557 -27.44 16.77 -17.26
CA ASN A 557 -28.03 17.84 -16.45
C ASN A 557 -29.47 18.09 -16.89
N VAL A 558 -30.37 18.11 -15.91
CA VAL A 558 -31.81 18.29 -16.10
C VAL A 558 -32.33 19.33 -15.11
N ARG A 559 -33.42 19.99 -15.49
CA ARG A 559 -34.09 20.99 -14.66
C ARG A 559 -35.52 20.58 -14.36
N VAL A 560 -35.92 20.78 -13.10
CA VAL A 560 -37.30 20.63 -12.62
C VAL A 560 -37.63 21.83 -11.74
N GLY A 561 -38.56 22.66 -12.20
CA GLY A 561 -38.80 24.00 -11.66
C GLY A 561 -37.52 24.84 -11.69
N ASP A 562 -37.15 25.36 -10.53
CA ASP A 562 -35.89 26.11 -10.34
C ASP A 562 -34.72 25.20 -9.92
N SER A 563 -34.97 23.91 -9.66
CA SER A 563 -33.97 22.97 -9.15
C SER A 563 -33.28 22.21 -10.28
N ARG A 564 -32.00 21.90 -10.09
CA ARG A 564 -31.16 21.20 -11.06
C ARG A 564 -30.71 19.85 -10.53
N TYR A 565 -30.74 18.87 -11.42
CA TYR A 565 -30.36 17.51 -11.12
C TYR A 565 -29.43 16.97 -12.18
N THR A 566 -28.60 16.01 -11.81
CA THR A 566 -27.69 15.33 -12.73
C THR A 566 -27.94 13.83 -12.66
N LEU A 567 -28.20 13.20 -13.81
CA LEU A 567 -28.35 11.76 -13.94
C LEU A 567 -27.13 11.14 -14.62
N PRO A 568 -26.57 10.02 -14.14
CA PRO A 568 -25.49 9.33 -14.82
C PRO A 568 -25.92 8.91 -16.24
N THR A 569 -25.13 9.31 -17.25
CA THR A 569 -25.42 9.00 -18.66
C THR A 569 -25.40 7.50 -18.93
N SER A 570 -24.59 6.75 -18.17
CA SER A 570 -24.52 5.28 -18.21
C SER A 570 -25.85 4.58 -17.93
N SER A 571 -26.73 5.23 -17.16
CA SER A 571 -28.02 4.69 -16.77
C SER A 571 -29.16 5.19 -17.66
N ILE A 572 -28.92 6.15 -18.55
CA ILE A 572 -29.93 6.72 -19.44
C ILE A 572 -29.98 5.90 -20.73
N LYS A 573 -31.16 5.36 -21.05
CA LYS A 573 -31.37 4.59 -22.28
C LYS A 573 -31.84 5.46 -23.44
N GLU A 574 -32.91 6.22 -23.22
CA GLU A 574 -33.47 7.15 -24.18
C GLU A 574 -34.29 8.22 -23.46
N PHE A 575 -34.49 9.38 -24.09
CA PHE A 575 -35.41 10.41 -23.60
C PHE A 575 -36.33 10.83 -24.74
N PHE A 576 -37.59 11.11 -24.41
CA PHE A 576 -38.62 11.42 -25.40
C PHE A 576 -39.75 12.23 -24.75
N ARG A 577 -40.55 12.91 -25.57
CA ARG A 577 -41.78 13.57 -25.09
C ARG A 577 -42.94 12.59 -25.17
N PRO A 578 -43.69 12.36 -24.08
CA PRO A 578 -44.85 11.48 -24.10
C PRO A 578 -45.97 12.08 -24.94
N LYS A 579 -46.75 11.20 -25.59
CA LYS A 579 -48.05 11.54 -26.14
C LYS A 579 -49.13 11.15 -25.14
N GLU A 580 -50.21 11.91 -25.08
CA GLU A 580 -51.35 11.61 -24.19
C GLU A 580 -51.96 10.23 -24.46
N SER A 581 -51.86 9.73 -25.70
CA SER A 581 -52.34 8.38 -26.07
C SER A 581 -51.56 7.25 -25.43
N ASP A 582 -50.32 7.50 -25.02
CA ASP A 582 -49.39 6.46 -24.60
C ASP A 582 -49.32 6.36 -23.07
N ILE A 583 -50.00 7.27 -22.35
CA ILE A 583 -50.06 7.33 -20.89
C ILE A 583 -51.30 6.56 -20.41
N ILE A 584 -51.07 5.62 -19.51
CA ILE A 584 -52.09 4.77 -18.90
C ILE A 584 -52.03 4.98 -17.39
N ARG A 585 -53.19 5.07 -16.75
CA ARG A 585 -53.28 5.13 -15.28
C ARG A 585 -53.85 3.81 -14.78
N ASP A 586 -53.16 3.22 -13.81
CA ASP A 586 -53.61 1.99 -13.14
C ASP A 586 -54.73 2.31 -12.12
N PRO A 587 -55.52 1.32 -11.64
CA PRO A 587 -56.56 1.53 -10.63
C PRO A 587 -56.05 2.16 -9.32
N ASP A 588 -54.77 1.92 -8.98
CA ASP A 588 -54.08 2.53 -7.83
C ASP A 588 -53.53 3.94 -8.12
N ASN A 589 -53.91 4.54 -9.26
CA ASN A 589 -53.50 5.86 -9.72
C ASN A 589 -51.98 6.00 -10.02
N ASN A 590 -51.30 4.86 -10.25
CA ASN A 590 -49.93 4.85 -10.76
C ASN A 590 -49.93 5.23 -12.24
N GLU A 591 -49.04 6.14 -12.63
CA GLU A 591 -48.89 6.59 -14.01
C GLU A 591 -47.89 5.67 -14.73
N ILE A 592 -48.28 5.16 -15.89
CA ILE A 592 -47.54 4.19 -16.69
C ILE A 592 -47.48 4.70 -18.13
N ILE A 593 -46.37 4.48 -18.83
CA ILE A 593 -46.23 4.79 -20.26
C ILE A 593 -46.01 3.52 -21.08
N MET A 594 -46.71 3.43 -22.21
CA MET A 594 -46.52 2.36 -23.18
C MET A 594 -45.48 2.76 -24.23
N VAL A 595 -44.30 2.15 -24.17
CA VAL A 595 -43.22 2.36 -25.15
C VAL A 595 -42.97 1.06 -25.90
N ARG A 596 -43.20 1.05 -27.21
CA ARG A 596 -43.01 -0.12 -28.10
C ARG A 596 -43.70 -1.38 -27.56
N GLY A 597 -44.95 -1.24 -27.10
CA GLY A 597 -45.79 -2.35 -26.61
C GLY A 597 -45.45 -2.85 -25.20
N HIS A 598 -44.52 -2.21 -24.49
CA HIS A 598 -44.18 -2.53 -23.09
C HIS A 598 -44.58 -1.37 -22.19
N CYS A 599 -45.10 -1.68 -21.01
CA CYS A 599 -45.55 -0.70 -20.02
C CYS A 599 -44.43 -0.41 -19.01
N TYR A 600 -44.10 0.87 -18.81
CA TYR A 600 -43.08 1.31 -17.87
C TYR A 600 -43.67 2.32 -16.87
N PRO A 601 -43.35 2.22 -15.57
CA PRO A 601 -43.82 3.18 -14.59
C PRO A 601 -43.20 4.57 -14.85
N ILE A 602 -43.99 5.61 -14.60
CA ILE A 602 -43.56 7.00 -14.65
C ILE A 602 -43.37 7.51 -13.22
N LEU A 603 -42.22 8.09 -12.95
CA LEU A 603 -41.94 8.82 -11.72
C LEU A 603 -41.84 10.31 -12.00
N ARG A 604 -42.63 11.08 -11.25
CA ARG A 604 -42.63 12.54 -11.26
C ARG A 604 -41.58 13.09 -10.31
N LEU A 605 -40.51 13.65 -10.85
CA LEU A 605 -39.38 14.12 -10.04
C LEU A 605 -39.76 15.28 -9.11
N ASN A 606 -40.67 16.14 -9.55
CA ASN A 606 -41.23 17.25 -8.78
C ASN A 606 -42.01 16.76 -7.54
N GLU A 607 -42.86 15.74 -7.68
CA GLU A 607 -43.64 15.19 -6.57
C GLU A 607 -42.75 14.43 -5.59
N HIS A 608 -41.76 13.69 -6.12
CA HIS A 608 -40.83 12.91 -5.32
C HIS A 608 -39.95 13.77 -4.40
N PHE A 609 -39.40 14.87 -4.93
CA PHE A 609 -38.55 15.79 -4.17
C PHE A 609 -39.31 16.99 -3.57
N GLY A 610 -40.63 17.09 -3.77
CA GLY A 610 -41.46 18.18 -3.25
C GLY A 610 -41.14 19.55 -3.87
N VAL A 611 -40.70 19.59 -5.13
CA VAL A 611 -40.31 20.80 -5.85
C VAL A 611 -41.52 21.38 -6.58
N ARG A 612 -41.70 22.70 -6.53
CA ARG A 612 -42.72 23.39 -7.32
C ARG A 612 -42.24 23.52 -8.77
N THR A 613 -43.05 23.07 -9.71
CA THR A 613 -42.81 23.21 -11.16
C THR A 613 -44.04 23.81 -11.84
N SER A 614 -43.79 24.52 -12.95
CA SER A 614 -44.81 25.01 -13.87
C SER A 614 -45.33 23.93 -14.82
N VAL A 615 -44.61 22.81 -14.97
CA VAL A 615 -44.96 21.68 -15.83
C VAL A 615 -45.66 20.62 -14.98
N THR A 616 -46.99 20.64 -14.99
CA THR A 616 -47.82 19.67 -14.25
C THR A 616 -48.40 18.56 -15.14
N ASN A 617 -48.46 18.81 -16.45
CA ASN A 617 -48.89 17.84 -17.46
C ASN A 617 -47.71 17.02 -17.95
N LEU A 618 -47.93 15.71 -18.11
CA LEU A 618 -46.92 14.78 -18.65
C LEU A 618 -46.52 15.16 -20.08
N SER A 619 -47.48 15.61 -20.89
CA SER A 619 -47.34 15.95 -22.32
C SER A 619 -46.36 17.11 -22.57
N ASP A 620 -46.26 18.03 -21.61
CA ASP A 620 -45.45 19.25 -21.73
C ASP A 620 -44.01 19.04 -21.24
N GLY A 621 -43.75 17.95 -20.50
CA GLY A 621 -42.44 17.58 -20.00
C GLY A 621 -41.67 16.62 -20.93
N ILE A 622 -40.47 16.25 -20.49
CA ILE A 622 -39.62 15.25 -21.14
C ILE A 622 -39.53 14.03 -20.20
N LEU A 623 -39.72 12.83 -20.75
CA LEU A 623 -39.48 11.59 -20.02
C LEU A 623 -38.09 11.06 -20.34
N ILE A 624 -37.32 10.74 -19.31
CA ILE A 624 -36.03 10.04 -19.41
C ILE A 624 -36.24 8.59 -18.99
N MET A 625 -36.06 7.65 -19.91
CA MET A 625 -36.01 6.23 -19.61
C MET A 625 -34.63 5.88 -19.07
N VAL A 626 -34.59 5.48 -17.80
CA VAL A 626 -33.39 4.97 -17.13
C VAL A 626 -33.49 3.45 -16.95
N GLU A 627 -32.35 2.78 -17.01
CA GLU A 627 -32.24 1.33 -16.85
C GLU A 627 -31.15 1.00 -15.82
N GLN A 628 -31.51 0.14 -14.86
CA GLN A 628 -30.56 -0.40 -13.89
C GLN A 628 -31.01 -1.81 -13.48
N ASP A 629 -30.08 -2.78 -13.50
CA ASP A 629 -30.35 -4.19 -13.19
C ASP A 629 -31.57 -4.76 -13.94
N GLU A 630 -31.65 -4.49 -15.26
CA GLU A 630 -32.74 -4.86 -16.18
C GLU A 630 -34.12 -4.24 -15.89
N ARG A 631 -34.26 -3.47 -14.80
CA ARG A 631 -35.46 -2.70 -14.50
C ARG A 631 -35.39 -1.35 -15.20
N LYS A 632 -36.52 -0.93 -15.76
CA LYS A 632 -36.65 0.35 -16.46
C LYS A 632 -37.66 1.24 -15.78
N LEU A 633 -37.29 2.51 -15.66
CA LEU A 633 -38.11 3.55 -15.06
C LEU A 633 -38.13 4.76 -15.98
N CYS A 634 -39.26 5.45 -16.11
CA CYS A 634 -39.35 6.71 -16.83
C CYS A 634 -39.46 7.86 -15.83
N ILE A 635 -38.52 8.80 -15.86
CA ILE A 635 -38.49 9.98 -14.97
C ILE A 635 -38.99 11.20 -15.75
N LEU A 636 -40.00 11.88 -15.23
CA LEU A 636 -40.50 13.13 -15.80
C LEU A 636 -39.64 14.31 -15.33
N ILE A 637 -39.19 15.11 -16.29
CA ILE A 637 -38.44 16.35 -16.09
C ILE A 637 -39.03 17.49 -16.94
N ASP A 638 -38.68 18.73 -16.61
CA ASP A 638 -39.19 19.90 -17.34
C ASP A 638 -38.32 20.21 -18.56
N GLU A 639 -37.00 20.28 -18.35
CA GLU A 639 -36.04 20.64 -19.40
C GLU A 639 -34.72 19.86 -19.28
N LEU A 640 -34.14 19.53 -20.43
CA LEU A 640 -32.81 18.95 -20.56
C LEU A 640 -31.78 20.06 -20.80
N LEU A 641 -30.82 20.22 -19.90
CA LEU A 641 -29.78 21.25 -20.00
C LEU A 641 -28.57 20.79 -20.83
N GLY A 642 -28.26 19.49 -20.82
CA GLY A 642 -27.21 18.88 -21.65
C GLY A 642 -26.28 17.93 -20.88
N GLN A 643 -25.37 17.28 -21.60
CA GLN A 643 -24.41 16.33 -21.05
C GLN A 643 -23.11 17.03 -20.63
N GLN A 644 -22.59 16.69 -19.45
CA GLN A 644 -21.36 17.26 -18.90
C GLN A 644 -20.67 16.30 -17.92
N GLN A 645 -19.33 16.33 -17.91
CA GLN A 645 -18.54 15.70 -16.87
C GLN A 645 -18.63 16.52 -15.58
N VAL A 646 -19.11 15.88 -14.51
CA VAL A 646 -19.29 16.53 -13.23
C VAL A 646 -18.48 15.80 -12.16
N VAL A 647 -17.83 16.58 -11.29
CA VAL A 647 -17.11 16.05 -10.13
C VAL A 647 -18.13 15.80 -9.02
N VAL A 648 -18.24 14.56 -8.57
CA VAL A 648 -19.12 14.15 -7.47
C VAL A 648 -18.49 14.60 -6.16
N LYS A 649 -19.21 15.44 -5.41
CA LYS A 649 -18.90 15.75 -4.02
C LYS A 649 -19.87 15.01 -3.11
N ALA A 650 -19.33 14.41 -2.05
CA ALA A 650 -20.14 13.77 -1.04
C ALA A 650 -21.05 14.79 -0.35
N LEU A 651 -22.32 14.42 -0.12
CA LEU A 651 -23.22 15.23 0.67
C LEU A 651 -22.76 15.25 2.14
N PRO A 652 -22.79 16.41 2.81
CA PRO A 652 -22.50 16.49 4.23
C PRO A 652 -23.38 15.54 5.06
N SER A 653 -22.82 15.01 6.15
CA SER A 653 -23.49 14.01 7.02
C SER A 653 -24.88 14.44 7.50
N PHE A 654 -25.08 15.73 7.80
CA PHE A 654 -26.38 16.26 8.23
C PHE A 654 -27.47 16.22 7.14
N ILE A 655 -27.10 16.20 5.85
CA ILE A 655 -28.06 16.01 4.74
C ILE A 655 -28.34 14.52 4.54
N ARG A 656 -27.34 13.66 4.77
CA ARG A 656 -27.46 12.22 4.61
C ARG A 656 -28.45 11.57 5.59
N ASP A 657 -28.69 12.18 6.75
CA ASP A 657 -29.63 11.64 7.75
C ASP A 657 -31.10 12.04 7.49
N ILE A 658 -31.37 12.85 6.46
CA ILE A 658 -32.73 13.24 6.07
C ILE A 658 -33.40 12.10 5.28
N ARG A 659 -34.70 11.88 5.53
CA ARG A 659 -35.53 10.74 5.09
C ARG A 659 -35.52 10.40 3.58
N ASN A 660 -34.97 11.26 2.72
CA ASN A 660 -34.91 11.14 1.25
C ASN A 660 -33.47 11.20 0.66
N SER A 661 -32.43 11.13 1.48
CA SER A 661 -31.03 11.21 1.03
C SER A 661 -30.53 9.99 0.25
N LYS A 662 -31.18 8.84 0.41
CA LYS A 662 -30.83 7.59 -0.31
C LYS A 662 -31.09 7.65 -1.81
N ASP A 663 -31.85 8.64 -2.26
CA ASP A 663 -32.16 8.83 -3.69
C ASP A 663 -31.14 9.77 -4.35
N LEU A 664 -30.16 10.27 -3.58
CA LEU A 664 -29.11 11.18 -4.02
C LEU A 664 -27.73 10.53 -3.80
N ALA A 665 -26.95 10.41 -4.87
CA ALA A 665 -25.58 9.89 -4.79
C ALA A 665 -24.60 10.94 -4.26
N GLY A 666 -24.89 12.23 -4.49
CA GLY A 666 -23.99 13.33 -4.16
C GLY A 666 -24.51 14.69 -4.64
N CYS A 667 -23.64 15.69 -4.61
CA CYS A 667 -23.88 16.97 -5.28
C CYS A 667 -22.68 17.36 -6.15
N THR A 668 -22.92 18.27 -7.08
CA THR A 668 -21.90 18.82 -7.93
C THR A 668 -22.14 20.31 -8.17
N LEU A 669 -21.11 21.00 -8.62
CA LEU A 669 -21.18 22.40 -8.98
C LEU A 669 -21.10 22.51 -10.51
N LEU A 670 -22.11 23.13 -11.11
CA LEU A 670 -22.18 23.36 -12.54
C LEU A 670 -21.29 24.54 -12.94
N GLY A 671 -20.97 24.65 -14.23
CA GLY A 671 -20.15 25.75 -14.75
C GLY A 671 -20.77 27.12 -14.49
N ASP A 672 -22.09 27.26 -14.46
CA ASP A 672 -22.71 28.55 -14.11
C ASP A 672 -22.72 28.86 -12.61
N GLY A 673 -22.03 28.07 -11.79
CA GLY A 673 -21.93 28.23 -10.34
C GLY A 673 -23.13 27.69 -9.55
N ASN A 674 -24.17 27.18 -10.24
CA ASN A 674 -25.32 26.58 -9.58
C ASN A 674 -24.99 25.17 -9.08
N ILE A 675 -25.64 24.77 -7.98
CA ILE A 675 -25.51 23.43 -7.42
C ILE A 675 -26.49 22.50 -8.14
N SER A 676 -26.01 21.33 -8.54
CA SER A 676 -26.83 20.23 -9.07
C SER A 676 -26.75 19.02 -8.15
N LEU A 677 -27.89 18.38 -7.90
CA LEU A 677 -27.97 17.17 -7.09
C LEU A 677 -27.86 15.93 -7.99
N ILE A 678 -26.95 15.03 -7.65
CA ILE A 678 -26.74 13.80 -8.42
C ILE A 678 -27.74 12.75 -7.94
N ILE A 679 -28.54 12.26 -8.87
CA ILE A 679 -29.60 11.29 -8.60
C ILE A 679 -29.01 9.87 -8.55
N ASP A 680 -29.32 9.11 -7.50
CA ASP A 680 -29.07 7.67 -7.45
C ASP A 680 -30.28 6.89 -7.98
N ILE A 681 -30.11 6.32 -9.17
CA ILE A 681 -31.16 5.58 -9.89
C ILE A 681 -31.48 4.25 -9.19
N THR A 682 -30.50 3.66 -8.50
CA THR A 682 -30.67 2.43 -7.72
C THR A 682 -31.69 2.64 -6.59
N GLY A 683 -31.52 3.72 -5.83
CA GLY A 683 -32.41 4.09 -4.73
C GLY A 683 -33.83 4.42 -5.20
N LEU A 684 -33.97 5.04 -6.38
CA LEU A 684 -35.26 5.36 -6.99
C LEU A 684 -36.02 4.12 -7.46
N ILE A 685 -35.35 3.19 -8.13
CA ILE A 685 -35.97 1.96 -8.63
C ILE A 685 -36.35 1.03 -7.47
N ALA A 686 -35.61 1.02 -6.36
CA ALA A 686 -35.90 0.17 -5.21
C ALA A 686 -37.20 0.52 -4.45
N LYS A 687 -37.77 1.71 -4.68
CA LYS A 687 -39.00 2.19 -4.01
C LYS A 687 -40.29 1.98 -4.81
N LEU A 688 -40.16 1.57 -6.08
CA LEU A 688 -41.26 1.22 -6.98
C LEU A 688 -41.36 -0.30 -7.08
#